data_AF-A0A388MC48-F1
#
_entry.id   AF-A0A388MC48-F1
#
_cell.length_a   1.000
_cell.length_b   1.000
_cell.length_c   1.000
_cell.angle_alpha   90.00
_cell.angle_beta   90.00
_cell.angle_gamma   90.00
#
_symmetry.space_group_name_H-M   'P 1'
#
loop_
_entity.id
_entity.type
_entity.pdbx_description
1 polymer ?
#
loop_
_entity_poly.entity_id
_entity_poly.type
_entity_poly.pdbx_seq_one_letter_code
_entity_poly.pdbx_strand_id
1 'polypeptide(L)'
;MAFETTHASPVRAGLEIDEGRLLEYLQRNASSLPQFPRSLRVRQFGHGQSNPTYLLDLNSGSGGNTTSNKYNNVVGTTSAASDSFRLVLRKKPPGKILRSAHAVEREFQVLHALGRGTNVPVPRVRCLCTDCDVIGTPFYLMDFVQGRIFVDPNLPDVAPQERRMMYADMIASMAAIHRVDVDAIGLGGYGARGRYCARQVDRWAKQYHASTATGISGGVEPLPSMIYLIQWLRENLPSQEQFGLVHGDFRIGNLIFHPTEPRVIAVLDWELSTLGDPLSDVAYSCLPYHYPPGVNHIPSLLVDHEEGEGEGEREGEGEGEGEGRRKVAGKMLPLGVPSEQEYLEEYRKLSGSLVHQQTWNFYLALSLFRLASILAGVYQRSLQGNASAADANQKGGMVGVLADLALRIISRPDPGPAISAGGGIVHLLPKDGGRATDTPVARARREIAGTFHIDGTAAHTNMLPVSERVGGGGGGGEGREGGGGKGGRGGLRGSSRQGKGAQKEEDEPALVVGFEPSAKVQRLHAQLLAFMEKWVIPNEHVFQAHATSDKRWTIHPLMEELKSKAREAGLWNLWVPLDSASLASKMRLLENQRAVHNGTTSGFDVGLGLTNLEYAPLCEIMGRSVWAPEIFNCSAPDTGNMEVLLKYGTPLQQQLWLKPLLEGSIRSCFAMTEPTVASSDATNIQASIRREGNRYILNGRKWWTSGAMDPRCKVAIFMGKTDPAAPLHAQQSMILVDMESPGVKIIRPLTVFGYEDAPHGHAEVSFENVSVPAENLLLGEGRGFEIAQGRLGPGRLHHCMRLIGMAERAMERMARRARERKAFGKELAMHGGFLQQLAECRIEIEKARLLVLNAAHKLDRLGNKAARGELAIAKVAAPNAALKVIDTAIQLHGGAGVSGDFPLAYLWANARSLRIADGPDEVHLGTIAKLELAKSRL
;
A
#
# COMPACT_ATOMS: atom_id res chain seq x y z
N MET A 1 -8.16 -6.52 -31.82
CA MET A 1 -8.41 -7.84 -32.43
C MET A 1 -9.78 -8.36 -32.04
N ALA A 2 -10.68 -8.50 -33.02
CA ALA A 2 -11.93 -9.24 -32.88
C ALA A 2 -11.69 -10.70 -33.27
N PHE A 3 -12.31 -11.65 -32.56
CA PHE A 3 -12.33 -13.04 -33.00
C PHE A 3 -13.72 -13.40 -33.50
N GLU A 4 -13.77 -14.17 -34.58
CA GLU A 4 -15.01 -14.82 -34.99
C GLU A 4 -15.38 -15.94 -34.01
N THR A 5 -16.66 -16.05 -33.69
CA THR A 5 -17.25 -17.15 -32.90
C THR A 5 -16.99 -18.56 -33.47
N THR A 6 -16.34 -18.70 -34.63
CA THR A 6 -16.04 -19.96 -35.32
C THR A 6 -14.72 -20.62 -34.87
N HIS A 7 -13.86 -19.90 -34.12
CA HIS A 7 -12.57 -20.39 -33.63
C HIS A 7 -12.74 -21.44 -32.51
N ALA A 8 -12.80 -22.72 -32.89
CA ALA A 8 -12.75 -23.87 -32.00
C ALA A 8 -11.68 -24.88 -32.45
N SER A 9 -10.86 -25.34 -31.51
CA SER A 9 -9.73 -26.26 -31.70
C SER A 9 -10.13 -27.72 -31.46
N PRO A 10 -9.28 -28.71 -31.78
CA PRO A 10 -9.46 -30.08 -31.31
C PRO A 10 -9.60 -30.15 -29.79
N VAL A 11 -10.40 -31.10 -29.30
CA VAL A 11 -10.62 -31.27 -27.86
C VAL A 11 -9.30 -31.63 -27.17
N ARG A 12 -9.00 -30.95 -26.05
CA ARG A 12 -7.79 -31.21 -25.25
C ARG A 12 -7.83 -32.61 -24.63
N ALA A 13 -6.64 -33.23 -24.49
CA ALA A 13 -6.50 -34.54 -23.88
C ALA A 13 -7.03 -34.57 -22.43
N GLY A 14 -7.85 -35.57 -22.09
CA GLY A 14 -8.51 -35.71 -20.78
C GLY A 14 -9.85 -34.96 -20.63
N LEU A 15 -10.31 -34.28 -21.69
CA LEU A 15 -11.61 -33.60 -21.77
C LEU A 15 -12.49 -34.11 -22.92
N GLU A 16 -12.17 -35.29 -23.46
CA GLU A 16 -12.90 -35.94 -24.54
C GLU A 16 -14.35 -36.25 -24.14
N ILE A 17 -15.24 -36.20 -25.13
CA ILE A 17 -16.66 -36.56 -24.97
C ILE A 17 -16.92 -37.81 -25.79
N ASP A 18 -17.67 -38.76 -25.24
CA ASP A 18 -18.20 -39.89 -25.98
C ASP A 18 -19.22 -39.37 -27.02
N GLU A 19 -18.76 -39.15 -28.25
CA GLU A 19 -19.57 -38.61 -29.34
C GLU A 19 -20.74 -39.55 -29.69
N GLY A 20 -20.58 -40.87 -29.51
CA GLY A 20 -21.62 -41.86 -29.79
C GLY A 20 -22.78 -41.77 -28.80
N ARG A 21 -22.48 -41.79 -27.49
CA ARG A 21 -23.51 -41.60 -26.46
C ARG A 21 -24.18 -40.24 -26.52
N LEU A 22 -23.41 -39.19 -26.82
CA LEU A 22 -23.97 -37.85 -27.00
C LEU A 22 -24.91 -37.81 -28.21
N LEU A 23 -24.53 -38.40 -29.35
CA LEU A 23 -25.40 -38.48 -30.53
C LEU A 23 -26.70 -39.25 -30.25
N GLU A 24 -26.64 -40.40 -29.57
CA GLU A 24 -27.84 -41.14 -29.15
C GLU A 24 -28.77 -40.29 -28.27
N TYR A 25 -28.21 -39.57 -27.30
CA TYR A 25 -28.97 -38.67 -26.45
C TYR A 25 -29.64 -37.55 -27.26
N LEU A 26 -28.91 -36.94 -28.20
CA LEU A 26 -29.44 -35.90 -29.07
C LEU A 26 -30.58 -36.41 -29.96
N GLN A 27 -30.46 -37.63 -30.49
CA GLN A 27 -31.50 -38.28 -31.29
C GLN A 27 -32.76 -38.57 -30.47
N ARG A 28 -32.61 -39.06 -29.22
CA ARG A 28 -33.74 -39.28 -28.29
C ARG A 28 -34.44 -37.98 -27.90
N ASN A 29 -33.71 -36.86 -27.87
CA ASN A 29 -34.22 -35.54 -27.50
C ASN A 29 -34.45 -34.62 -28.71
N ALA A 30 -34.60 -35.17 -29.92
CA ALA A 30 -34.66 -34.39 -31.16
C ALA A 30 -35.80 -33.36 -31.21
N SER A 31 -36.89 -33.57 -30.45
CA SER A 31 -38.00 -32.59 -30.32
C SER A 31 -37.57 -31.26 -29.70
N SER A 32 -36.47 -31.25 -28.95
CA SER A 32 -35.87 -30.03 -28.37
C SER A 32 -34.84 -29.36 -29.29
N LEU A 33 -34.50 -29.99 -30.43
CA LEU A 33 -33.45 -29.54 -31.35
C LEU A 33 -34.05 -28.88 -32.60
N PRO A 34 -33.28 -28.02 -33.31
CA PRO A 34 -33.73 -27.44 -34.57
C PRO A 34 -34.01 -28.47 -35.68
N GLN A 35 -33.21 -29.54 -35.74
CA GLN A 35 -33.29 -30.60 -36.75
C GLN A 35 -32.82 -31.94 -36.13
N PHE A 36 -33.19 -33.08 -36.75
CA PHE A 36 -32.79 -34.41 -36.29
C PHE A 36 -31.31 -34.69 -36.62
N PRO A 37 -30.44 -34.99 -35.64
CA PRO A 37 -29.00 -35.18 -35.89
C PRO A 37 -28.66 -36.60 -36.31
N ARG A 38 -27.94 -36.76 -37.43
CA ARG A 38 -27.44 -38.05 -37.95
C ARG A 38 -25.96 -38.28 -37.68
N SER A 39 -25.15 -37.22 -37.69
CA SER A 39 -23.74 -37.28 -37.30
C SER A 39 -23.37 -36.06 -36.46
N LEU A 40 -22.35 -36.24 -35.63
CA LEU A 40 -21.82 -35.22 -34.73
C LEU A 40 -20.31 -35.12 -34.93
N ARG A 41 -19.79 -33.90 -34.88
CA ARG A 41 -18.36 -33.63 -34.67
C ARG A 41 -18.21 -32.63 -33.53
N VAL A 42 -17.35 -32.94 -32.56
CA VAL A 42 -17.10 -32.08 -31.40
C VAL A 42 -15.79 -31.32 -31.56
N ARG A 43 -15.83 -30.01 -31.30
CA ARG A 43 -14.65 -29.14 -31.17
C ARG A 43 -14.73 -28.37 -29.86
N GLN A 44 -13.60 -27.92 -29.34
CA GLN A 44 -13.54 -27.19 -28.08
C GLN A 44 -13.25 -25.72 -28.32
N PHE A 45 -13.96 -24.82 -27.63
CA PHE A 45 -13.59 -23.41 -27.65
C PHE A 45 -12.36 -23.16 -26.77
N GLY A 46 -11.45 -22.28 -27.20
CA GLY A 46 -10.30 -21.88 -26.39
C GLY A 46 -10.69 -21.10 -25.12
N HIS A 47 -11.87 -20.47 -25.14
CA HIS A 47 -12.47 -19.73 -24.03
C HIS A 47 -13.54 -20.56 -23.28
N GLY A 48 -13.75 -20.30 -21.98
CA GLY A 48 -14.72 -21.01 -21.15
C GLY A 48 -14.13 -22.14 -20.28
N GLN A 49 -12.92 -21.97 -19.74
CA GLN A 49 -12.20 -23.01 -19.00
C GLN A 49 -12.84 -23.39 -17.64
N SER A 50 -13.71 -22.55 -17.07
CA SER A 50 -14.40 -22.85 -15.80
C SER A 50 -15.41 -24.00 -15.97
N ASN A 51 -16.30 -23.89 -16.96
CA ASN A 51 -17.21 -24.94 -17.41
C ASN A 51 -16.88 -25.28 -18.87
N PRO A 52 -16.23 -26.43 -19.14
CA PRO A 52 -15.82 -26.81 -20.48
C PRO A 52 -16.93 -26.63 -21.53
N THR A 53 -16.61 -25.83 -22.56
CA THR A 53 -17.57 -25.41 -23.60
C THR A 53 -17.12 -25.92 -24.98
N TYR A 54 -18.04 -26.56 -25.70
CA TYR A 54 -17.78 -27.28 -26.95
C TYR A 54 -18.71 -26.81 -28.05
N LEU A 55 -18.18 -26.73 -29.27
CA LEU A 55 -18.94 -26.57 -30.49
C LEU A 55 -19.33 -27.94 -31.04
N LEU A 56 -20.62 -28.15 -31.27
CA LEU A 56 -21.17 -29.34 -31.90
C LEU A 56 -21.54 -28.98 -33.35
N ASP A 57 -20.81 -29.54 -34.32
CA ASP A 57 -21.19 -29.49 -35.72
C ASP A 57 -22.06 -30.73 -36.03
N LEU A 58 -23.36 -30.50 -36.27
CA LEU A 58 -24.36 -31.55 -36.47
C LEU A 58 -24.81 -31.58 -37.93
N ASN A 59 -24.98 -32.78 -38.49
CA ASN A 59 -25.53 -32.98 -39.84
C ASN A 59 -26.84 -33.75 -39.77
N SER A 60 -27.87 -33.24 -40.43
CA SER A 60 -29.24 -33.76 -40.51
C SER A 60 -29.47 -34.61 -41.76
N GLY A 61 -28.61 -34.47 -42.78
CA GLY A 61 -28.52 -35.24 -44.02
C GLY A 61 -29.84 -35.76 -44.58
N SER A 62 -30.47 -34.99 -45.46
CA SER A 62 -31.54 -35.49 -46.33
C SER A 62 -31.02 -36.00 -47.68
N GLY A 63 -30.32 -37.14 -47.67
CA GLY A 63 -30.25 -38.04 -48.83
C GLY A 63 -28.87 -38.30 -49.47
N GLY A 64 -28.71 -39.53 -49.98
CA GLY A 64 -27.82 -39.84 -51.09
C GLY A 64 -26.42 -40.37 -50.73
N ASN A 65 -26.25 -41.68 -50.89
CA ASN A 65 -24.97 -42.38 -50.97
C ASN A 65 -24.13 -41.82 -52.13
N THR A 66 -23.00 -41.12 -51.88
CA THR A 66 -22.00 -40.85 -52.92
C THR A 66 -20.58 -40.93 -52.40
N THR A 67 -19.80 -41.70 -53.16
CA THR A 67 -18.39 -42.01 -53.07
C THR A 67 -17.48 -40.78 -53.16
N SER A 68 -16.35 -40.89 -52.48
CA SER A 68 -15.21 -39.98 -52.49
C SER A 68 -14.85 -39.44 -53.88
N ASN A 69 -14.70 -38.11 -54.00
CA ASN A 69 -13.78 -37.55 -54.98
C ASN A 69 -13.11 -36.27 -54.48
N LYS A 70 -11.78 -36.23 -54.63
CA LYS A 70 -10.90 -35.09 -54.34
C LYS A 70 -10.98 -34.08 -55.50
N TYR A 71 -10.74 -32.80 -55.17
CA TYR A 71 -10.56 -31.62 -56.04
C TYR A 71 -11.83 -30.92 -56.57
N ASN A 72 -12.17 -29.74 -56.02
CA ASN A 72 -11.93 -28.42 -56.64
C ASN A 72 -12.61 -27.26 -55.88
N ASN A 73 -11.94 -26.11 -55.91
CA ASN A 73 -12.46 -24.77 -55.60
C ASN A 73 -13.49 -24.33 -56.66
N VAL A 74 -14.55 -23.60 -56.24
CA VAL A 74 -15.09 -22.34 -56.81
C VAL A 74 -16.45 -22.01 -56.15
N VAL A 75 -16.64 -20.73 -55.85
CA VAL A 75 -17.79 -20.11 -55.18
C VAL A 75 -18.99 -19.95 -56.12
N GLY A 76 -20.21 -20.23 -55.63
CA GLY A 76 -21.48 -19.90 -56.31
C GLY A 76 -22.70 -20.14 -55.40
N THR A 77 -23.48 -19.10 -55.19
CA THR A 77 -24.62 -18.98 -54.25
C THR A 77 -25.91 -19.60 -54.77
N THR A 78 -26.53 -20.53 -54.02
CA THR A 78 -27.99 -20.73 -53.95
C THR A 78 -28.38 -21.38 -52.63
N SER A 79 -29.40 -20.82 -51.98
CA SER A 79 -30.04 -21.26 -50.73
C SER A 79 -30.56 -22.71 -50.81
N ALA A 80 -29.77 -23.66 -50.34
CA ALA A 80 -30.24 -24.95 -49.84
C ALA A 80 -30.33 -24.86 -48.32
N ALA A 81 -31.43 -25.36 -47.72
CA ALA A 81 -31.51 -25.52 -46.28
C ALA A 81 -30.29 -26.33 -45.86
N SER A 82 -29.37 -25.69 -45.13
CA SER A 82 -28.13 -26.33 -44.71
C SER A 82 -28.49 -27.62 -43.99
N ASP A 83 -28.10 -28.76 -44.56
CA ASP A 83 -28.15 -30.08 -43.94
C ASP A 83 -27.29 -30.12 -42.66
N SER A 84 -26.63 -29.02 -42.27
CA SER A 84 -25.90 -28.91 -41.02
C SER A 84 -26.39 -27.77 -40.14
N PHE A 85 -26.37 -27.97 -38.82
CA PHE A 85 -26.64 -26.94 -37.82
C PHE A 85 -25.63 -27.05 -36.67
N ARG A 86 -25.47 -25.96 -35.91
CA ARG A 86 -24.46 -25.87 -34.84
C ARG A 86 -25.12 -25.65 -33.49
N LEU A 87 -24.65 -26.36 -32.48
CA LEU A 87 -25.01 -26.17 -31.08
C LEU A 87 -23.77 -25.93 -30.24
N VAL A 88 -23.96 -25.35 -29.06
CA VAL A 88 -22.92 -25.24 -28.04
C VAL A 88 -23.30 -26.11 -26.86
N LEU A 89 -22.37 -26.96 -26.43
CA LEU A 89 -22.49 -27.80 -25.23
C LEU A 89 -21.64 -27.20 -24.13
N ARG A 90 -22.23 -26.99 -22.95
CA ARG A 90 -21.50 -26.55 -21.75
C ARG A 90 -21.74 -27.56 -20.62
N LYS A 91 -20.66 -28.11 -20.07
CA LYS A 91 -20.71 -29.18 -19.07
C LYS A 91 -19.93 -28.81 -17.81
N LYS A 92 -20.20 -29.50 -16.70
CA LYS A 92 -19.36 -29.36 -15.51
C LYS A 92 -17.94 -29.92 -15.77
N PRO A 93 -16.91 -29.35 -15.14
CA PRO A 93 -15.57 -29.93 -15.20
C PRO A 93 -15.54 -31.32 -14.53
N PRO A 94 -14.60 -32.20 -14.90
CA PRO A 94 -14.43 -33.49 -14.23
C PRO A 94 -13.80 -33.33 -12.83
N GLY A 95 -14.10 -34.23 -11.88
CA GLY A 95 -13.44 -34.33 -10.56
C GLY A 95 -14.33 -34.03 -9.33
N LYS A 96 -13.73 -34.10 -8.12
CA LYS A 96 -14.42 -33.74 -6.86
C LYS A 96 -14.55 -32.21 -6.75
N ILE A 97 -15.73 -31.70 -7.04
CA ILE A 97 -16.03 -30.26 -7.02
C ILE A 97 -16.69 -29.85 -5.69
N LEU A 98 -16.38 -28.64 -5.21
CA LEU A 98 -17.04 -28.03 -4.05
C LEU A 98 -18.55 -27.89 -4.30
N ARG A 99 -19.37 -28.21 -3.30
CA ARG A 99 -20.83 -28.05 -3.36
C ARG A 99 -21.17 -26.60 -3.74
N SER A 100 -21.93 -26.40 -4.84
CA SER A 100 -22.33 -25.11 -5.46
C SER A 100 -21.36 -24.41 -6.43
N ALA A 101 -20.15 -24.93 -6.67
CA ALA A 101 -19.29 -24.46 -7.76
C ALA A 101 -19.68 -25.13 -9.10
N HIS A 102 -19.49 -24.45 -10.24
CA HIS A 102 -19.70 -25.01 -11.58
C HIS A 102 -21.12 -25.57 -11.82
N ALA A 103 -22.15 -24.87 -11.35
CA ALA A 103 -23.54 -25.31 -11.42
C ALA A 103 -24.19 -24.98 -12.77
N VAL A 104 -23.89 -25.78 -13.81
CA VAL A 104 -24.45 -25.59 -15.17
C VAL A 104 -25.98 -25.64 -15.22
N GLU A 105 -26.64 -26.29 -14.25
CA GLU A 105 -28.11 -26.27 -14.13
C GLU A 105 -28.64 -24.86 -13.81
N ARG A 106 -27.90 -24.11 -13.00
CA ARG A 106 -28.24 -22.73 -12.63
C ARG A 106 -28.07 -21.79 -13.81
N GLU A 107 -26.99 -21.97 -14.59
CA GLU A 107 -26.78 -21.26 -15.86
C GLU A 107 -27.91 -21.54 -16.86
N PHE A 108 -28.31 -22.80 -17.01
CA PHE A 108 -29.47 -23.16 -17.84
C PHE A 108 -30.75 -22.48 -17.36
N GLN A 109 -31.02 -22.47 -16.04
CA GLN A 109 -32.21 -21.86 -15.47
C GLN A 109 -32.32 -20.36 -15.80
N VAL A 110 -31.24 -19.58 -15.61
CA VAL A 110 -31.25 -18.14 -15.89
C VAL A 110 -31.37 -17.86 -17.39
N LEU A 111 -30.62 -18.58 -18.23
CA LEU A 111 -30.71 -18.45 -19.69
C LEU A 111 -32.10 -18.81 -20.22
N HIS A 112 -32.72 -19.87 -19.67
CA HIS A 112 -34.06 -20.30 -20.04
C HIS A 112 -35.13 -19.26 -19.68
N ALA A 113 -35.05 -18.71 -18.46
CA ALA A 113 -35.98 -17.70 -17.98
C ALA A 113 -35.87 -16.40 -18.78
N LEU A 114 -34.64 -15.93 -19.03
CA LEU A 114 -34.39 -14.72 -19.83
C LEU A 114 -34.83 -14.89 -21.28
N GLY A 115 -34.49 -16.00 -21.93
CA GLY A 115 -34.78 -16.25 -23.34
C GLY A 115 -36.27 -16.50 -23.67
N ARG A 116 -37.11 -16.77 -22.65
CA ARG A 116 -38.57 -16.91 -22.81
C ARG A 116 -39.38 -15.72 -22.30
N GLY A 117 -38.89 -15.05 -21.25
CA GLY A 117 -39.66 -14.05 -20.52
C GLY A 117 -39.21 -12.60 -20.74
N THR A 118 -38.17 -12.35 -21.54
CA THR A 118 -37.56 -11.02 -21.65
C THR A 118 -36.99 -10.74 -23.04
N ASN A 119 -36.62 -9.47 -23.29
CA ASN A 119 -35.86 -9.04 -24.47
C ASN A 119 -34.34 -9.01 -24.24
N VAL A 120 -33.85 -9.60 -23.15
CA VAL A 120 -32.40 -9.67 -22.89
C VAL A 120 -31.77 -10.59 -23.94
N PRO A 121 -30.72 -10.14 -24.67
CA PRO A 121 -30.08 -10.95 -25.69
C PRO A 121 -29.28 -12.08 -25.04
N VAL A 122 -29.84 -13.29 -25.00
CA VAL A 122 -29.17 -14.51 -24.50
C VAL A 122 -29.26 -15.64 -25.52
N PRO A 123 -28.27 -16.55 -25.59
CA PRO A 123 -28.38 -17.75 -26.40
C PRO A 123 -29.58 -18.59 -25.96
N ARG A 124 -30.36 -19.08 -26.93
CA ARG A 124 -31.51 -19.93 -26.63
C ARG A 124 -31.02 -21.30 -26.16
N VAL A 125 -31.24 -21.61 -24.88
CA VAL A 125 -31.00 -22.95 -24.34
C VAL A 125 -32.05 -23.94 -24.83
N ARG A 126 -31.61 -25.16 -25.17
CA ARG A 126 -32.42 -26.21 -25.80
C ARG A 126 -32.82 -27.31 -24.82
N CYS A 127 -31.84 -27.88 -24.11
CA CYS A 127 -32.09 -28.91 -23.12
C CYS A 127 -31.01 -28.93 -22.03
N LEU A 128 -31.37 -29.43 -20.85
CA LEU A 128 -30.47 -29.74 -19.74
C LEU A 128 -30.47 -31.26 -19.53
N CYS A 129 -29.29 -31.86 -19.53
CA CYS A 129 -29.08 -33.27 -19.18
C CYS A 129 -28.44 -33.34 -17.79
N THR A 130 -29.11 -33.97 -16.84
CA THR A 130 -28.56 -34.26 -15.50
C THR A 130 -28.07 -35.70 -15.36
N ASP A 131 -28.32 -36.53 -16.38
CA ASP A 131 -27.88 -37.92 -16.43
C ASP A 131 -26.38 -37.99 -16.75
N CYS A 132 -25.60 -38.40 -15.75
CA CYS A 132 -24.16 -38.49 -15.88
C CYS A 132 -23.73 -39.68 -16.73
N ASP A 133 -24.61 -40.65 -17.02
CA ASP A 133 -24.26 -41.83 -17.83
C ASP A 133 -24.08 -41.48 -19.32
N VAL A 134 -24.57 -40.31 -19.75
CA VAL A 134 -24.45 -39.87 -21.15
C VAL A 134 -23.01 -39.48 -21.49
N ILE A 135 -22.43 -38.48 -20.79
CA ILE A 135 -21.07 -37.97 -21.07
C ILE A 135 -20.19 -37.84 -19.81
N GLY A 136 -20.56 -38.51 -18.72
CA GLY A 136 -19.83 -38.50 -17.45
C GLY A 136 -20.15 -37.34 -16.51
N THR A 137 -20.97 -36.38 -16.93
CA THR A 137 -21.30 -35.17 -16.14
C THR A 137 -22.59 -34.50 -16.65
N PRO A 138 -23.32 -33.74 -15.81
CA PRO A 138 -24.39 -32.88 -16.28
C PRO A 138 -23.90 -31.83 -17.28
N PHE A 139 -24.74 -31.51 -18.27
CA PHE A 139 -24.48 -30.54 -19.31
C PHE A 139 -25.78 -29.92 -19.84
N TYR A 140 -25.68 -28.75 -20.47
CA TYR A 140 -26.79 -28.20 -21.25
C TYR A 140 -26.35 -27.83 -22.66
N LEU A 141 -27.35 -27.72 -23.55
CA LEU A 141 -27.18 -27.30 -24.93
C LEU A 141 -27.82 -25.95 -25.16
N MET A 142 -27.20 -25.14 -26.00
CA MET A 142 -27.76 -23.88 -26.50
C MET A 142 -27.46 -23.69 -27.98
N ASP A 143 -28.20 -22.79 -28.60
CA ASP A 143 -27.95 -22.39 -29.98
C ASP A 143 -26.57 -21.75 -30.12
N PHE A 144 -25.88 -22.09 -31.21
CA PHE A 144 -24.67 -21.37 -31.61
C PHE A 144 -25.07 -19.99 -32.16
N VAL A 145 -24.54 -18.93 -31.54
CA VAL A 145 -24.77 -17.54 -31.97
C VAL A 145 -23.56 -17.06 -32.76
N GLN A 146 -23.75 -16.83 -34.06
CA GLN A 146 -22.69 -16.35 -34.94
C GLN A 146 -22.54 -14.83 -34.83
N GLY A 147 -21.36 -14.37 -34.42
CA GLY A 147 -21.03 -12.94 -34.30
C GLY A 147 -19.55 -12.64 -34.03
N ARG A 148 -19.29 -11.39 -33.63
CA ARG A 148 -17.97 -10.81 -33.30
C ARG A 148 -17.80 -10.72 -31.78
N ILE A 149 -16.66 -11.16 -31.25
CA ILE A 149 -16.30 -10.99 -29.83
C ILE A 149 -15.05 -10.10 -29.74
N PHE A 150 -15.09 -9.14 -28.83
CA PHE A 150 -14.00 -8.19 -28.60
C PHE A 150 -13.46 -8.33 -27.18
N VAL A 151 -12.15 -8.46 -27.03
CA VAL A 151 -11.49 -8.61 -25.72
C VAL A 151 -10.88 -7.31 -25.20
N ASP A 152 -10.48 -6.40 -26.11
CA ASP A 152 -9.94 -5.08 -25.76
C ASP A 152 -11.08 -4.04 -25.71
N PRO A 153 -11.36 -3.42 -24.55
CA PRO A 153 -12.38 -2.38 -24.43
C PRO A 153 -12.08 -1.13 -25.25
N ASN A 154 -10.83 -0.90 -25.68
CA ASN A 154 -10.49 0.24 -26.53
C ASN A 154 -10.97 0.08 -27.99
N LEU A 155 -11.33 -1.14 -28.40
CA LEU A 155 -11.83 -1.45 -29.75
C LEU A 155 -10.94 -0.81 -30.86
N PRO A 156 -9.63 -1.11 -30.89
CA PRO A 156 -8.67 -0.39 -31.74
C PRO A 156 -8.98 -0.51 -33.24
N ASP A 157 -9.61 -1.60 -33.67
CA ASP A 157 -9.89 -1.89 -35.09
C ASP A 157 -11.28 -1.44 -35.54
N VAL A 158 -11.98 -0.61 -34.75
CA VAL A 158 -13.37 -0.20 -34.99
C VAL A 158 -13.45 1.31 -35.19
N ALA A 159 -14.21 1.80 -36.17
CA ALA A 159 -14.33 3.25 -36.38
C ALA A 159 -14.94 3.96 -35.15
N PRO A 160 -14.53 5.20 -34.80
CA PRO A 160 -15.03 5.91 -33.62
C PRO A 160 -16.57 6.00 -33.49
N GLN A 161 -17.29 6.16 -34.60
CA GLN A 161 -18.75 6.19 -34.59
C GLN A 161 -19.36 4.83 -34.25
N GLU A 162 -18.81 3.75 -34.81
CA GLU A 162 -19.24 2.38 -34.50
C GLU A 162 -18.89 2.02 -33.04
N ARG A 163 -17.71 2.40 -32.53
CA ARG A 163 -17.34 2.24 -31.10
C ARG A 163 -18.39 2.85 -30.16
N ARG A 164 -18.84 4.06 -30.46
CA ARG A 164 -19.87 4.76 -29.66
C ARG A 164 -21.18 3.98 -29.65
N MET A 165 -21.61 3.48 -30.81
CA MET A 165 -22.86 2.71 -30.94
C MET A 165 -22.76 1.37 -30.21
N MET A 166 -21.61 0.67 -30.31
CA MET A 166 -21.37 -0.58 -29.60
C MET A 166 -21.42 -0.40 -28.08
N TYR A 167 -20.80 0.66 -27.55
CA TYR A 167 -20.88 0.99 -26.12
C TYR A 167 -22.31 1.32 -25.68
N ALA A 168 -23.07 2.05 -26.49
CA ALA A 168 -24.47 2.36 -26.19
C ALA A 168 -25.32 1.08 -26.09
N ASP A 169 -25.14 0.13 -27.02
CA ASP A 169 -25.90 -1.12 -27.04
C ASP A 169 -25.46 -2.10 -25.92
N MET A 170 -24.17 -2.08 -25.56
CA MET A 170 -23.66 -2.75 -24.36
C MET A 170 -24.32 -2.23 -23.09
N ILE A 171 -24.42 -0.90 -22.92
CA ILE A 171 -25.08 -0.27 -21.76
C ILE A 171 -26.58 -0.61 -21.75
N ALA A 172 -27.24 -0.57 -22.90
CA ALA A 172 -28.65 -0.93 -23.05
C ALA A 172 -28.92 -2.39 -22.70
N SER A 173 -28.05 -3.31 -23.12
CA SER A 173 -28.15 -4.73 -22.78
C SER A 173 -28.00 -4.95 -21.27
N MET A 174 -27.05 -4.27 -20.61
CA MET A 174 -26.88 -4.34 -19.16
C MET A 174 -28.10 -3.78 -18.42
N ALA A 175 -28.59 -2.61 -18.83
CA ALA A 175 -29.80 -2.02 -18.25
C ALA A 175 -31.04 -2.90 -18.45
N ALA A 176 -31.15 -3.60 -19.59
CA ALA A 176 -32.23 -4.56 -19.84
C ALA A 176 -32.20 -5.72 -18.84
N ILE A 177 -31.01 -6.28 -18.54
CA ILE A 177 -30.84 -7.33 -17.50
C ILE A 177 -31.32 -6.81 -16.15
N HIS A 178 -30.89 -5.61 -15.76
CA HIS A 178 -31.16 -5.04 -14.44
C HIS A 178 -32.63 -4.63 -14.24
N ARG A 179 -33.38 -4.46 -15.32
CA ARG A 179 -34.83 -4.15 -15.30
C ARG A 179 -35.74 -5.36 -15.33
N VAL A 180 -35.19 -6.57 -15.43
CA VAL A 180 -35.97 -7.80 -15.42
C VAL A 180 -36.69 -7.97 -14.09
N ASP A 181 -38.00 -8.16 -14.15
CA ASP A 181 -38.78 -8.63 -13.01
C ASP A 181 -38.50 -10.12 -12.79
N VAL A 182 -37.58 -10.40 -11.87
CA VAL A 182 -37.12 -11.76 -11.56
C VAL A 182 -38.23 -12.66 -11.02
N ASP A 183 -39.28 -12.10 -10.39
CA ASP A 183 -40.41 -12.89 -9.90
C ASP A 183 -41.31 -13.31 -11.06
N ALA A 184 -41.59 -12.37 -11.98
CA ALA A 184 -42.43 -12.62 -13.16
C ALA A 184 -41.86 -13.70 -14.09
N ILE A 185 -40.52 -13.83 -14.16
CA ILE A 185 -39.86 -14.84 -15.01
C ILE A 185 -39.43 -16.11 -14.26
N GLY A 186 -39.87 -16.30 -13.01
CA GLY A 186 -39.61 -17.52 -12.24
C GLY A 186 -38.21 -17.63 -11.63
N LEU A 187 -37.49 -16.52 -11.49
CA LEU A 187 -36.19 -16.40 -10.83
C LEU A 187 -36.27 -15.85 -9.40
N GLY A 188 -37.46 -15.74 -8.81
CA GLY A 188 -37.64 -15.20 -7.44
C GLY A 188 -36.85 -15.93 -6.34
N GLY A 189 -36.61 -17.24 -6.53
CA GLY A 189 -35.78 -18.08 -5.65
C GLY A 189 -34.33 -18.28 -6.14
N TYR A 190 -33.89 -17.55 -7.17
CA TYR A 190 -32.59 -17.77 -7.82
C TYR A 190 -31.38 -17.41 -6.93
N GLY A 191 -31.56 -16.56 -5.92
CA GLY A 191 -30.53 -16.16 -4.98
C GLY A 191 -31.11 -15.52 -3.71
N ALA A 192 -30.26 -15.31 -2.70
CA ALA A 192 -30.70 -14.70 -1.45
C ALA A 192 -31.06 -13.21 -1.63
N ARG A 193 -32.17 -12.77 -1.02
CA ARG A 193 -32.63 -11.37 -1.03
C ARG A 193 -31.94 -10.52 0.06
N GLY A 194 -31.52 -9.30 -0.29
CA GLY A 194 -30.98 -8.26 0.61
C GLY A 194 -29.61 -8.53 1.26
N ARG A 195 -28.84 -7.49 1.58
CA ARG A 195 -27.45 -7.59 2.08
C ARG A 195 -26.49 -8.22 1.06
N TYR A 196 -26.72 -7.96 -0.22
CA TYR A 196 -25.89 -8.46 -1.31
C TYR A 196 -24.42 -8.08 -1.11
N CYS A 197 -24.13 -6.82 -0.80
CA CYS A 197 -22.76 -6.33 -0.65
C CYS A 197 -22.05 -7.02 0.51
N ALA A 198 -22.69 -7.11 1.67
CA ALA A 198 -22.14 -7.83 2.83
C ALA A 198 -21.81 -9.30 2.49
N ARG A 199 -22.74 -9.99 1.81
CA ARG A 199 -22.53 -11.38 1.39
C ARG A 199 -21.38 -11.52 0.39
N GLN A 200 -21.24 -10.60 -0.56
CA GLN A 200 -20.14 -10.61 -1.52
C GLN A 200 -18.81 -10.41 -0.79
N VAL A 201 -18.71 -9.40 0.07
CA VAL A 201 -17.51 -9.13 0.86
C VAL A 201 -17.10 -10.36 1.67
N ASP A 202 -18.04 -10.96 2.41
CA ASP A 202 -17.74 -12.14 3.22
C ASP A 202 -17.38 -13.39 2.41
N ARG A 203 -18.06 -13.61 1.28
CA ARG A 203 -17.77 -14.75 0.38
C ARG A 203 -16.35 -14.65 -0.16
N TRP A 204 -15.99 -13.50 -0.72
CA TRP A 204 -14.67 -13.30 -1.32
C TRP A 204 -13.56 -13.21 -0.28
N ALA A 205 -13.83 -12.63 0.90
CA ALA A 205 -12.89 -12.65 2.02
C ALA A 205 -12.59 -14.08 2.47
N LYS A 206 -13.62 -14.93 2.65
CA LYS A 206 -13.42 -16.35 2.96
C LYS A 206 -12.57 -17.06 1.91
N GLN A 207 -12.85 -16.82 0.63
CA GLN A 207 -12.08 -17.41 -0.47
C GLN A 207 -10.62 -16.92 -0.49
N TYR A 208 -10.39 -15.62 -0.28
CA TYR A 208 -9.06 -15.04 -0.23
C TYR A 208 -8.25 -15.61 0.94
N HIS A 209 -8.83 -15.65 2.14
CA HIS A 209 -8.18 -16.23 3.32
C HIS A 209 -7.89 -17.72 3.12
N ALA A 210 -8.81 -18.50 2.55
CA ALA A 210 -8.57 -19.90 2.22
C ALA A 210 -7.42 -20.08 1.22
N SER A 211 -7.19 -19.09 0.35
CA SER A 211 -6.11 -19.11 -0.64
C SER A 211 -4.76 -18.61 -0.09
N THR A 212 -4.75 -17.97 1.08
CA THR A 212 -3.56 -17.28 1.65
C THR A 212 -3.25 -17.65 3.11
N ALA A 213 -3.92 -18.65 3.68
CA ALA A 213 -3.73 -19.02 5.08
C ALA A 213 -2.32 -19.57 5.36
N THR A 214 -1.76 -19.19 6.51
CA THR A 214 -0.47 -19.68 6.99
C THR A 214 -0.52 -21.20 7.25
N GLY A 215 0.47 -21.94 6.76
CA GLY A 215 0.55 -23.40 6.91
C GLY A 215 0.13 -24.22 5.67
N ILE A 216 -0.30 -23.57 4.58
CA ILE A 216 -0.47 -24.26 3.30
C ILE A 216 0.92 -24.42 2.67
N SER A 217 1.32 -25.65 2.32
CA SER A 217 2.58 -25.93 1.62
C SER A 217 2.64 -25.14 0.30
N GLY A 218 3.65 -24.28 0.16
CA GLY A 218 3.76 -23.35 -0.97
C GLY A 218 2.80 -22.15 -0.95
N GLY A 219 2.09 -21.91 0.16
CA GLY A 219 1.12 -20.81 0.28
C GLY A 219 1.74 -19.42 0.35
N VAL A 220 1.00 -18.45 -0.20
CA VAL A 220 1.35 -17.02 -0.19
C VAL A 220 0.81 -16.37 1.09
N GLU A 221 1.62 -15.60 1.79
CA GLU A 221 1.15 -14.84 2.96
C GLU A 221 0.03 -13.84 2.58
N PRO A 222 -0.98 -13.63 3.45
CA PRO A 222 -2.03 -12.66 3.17
C PRO A 222 -1.44 -11.25 3.03
N LEU A 223 -1.79 -10.56 1.95
CA LEU A 223 -1.32 -9.21 1.68
C LEU A 223 -2.00 -8.22 2.62
N PRO A 224 -1.26 -7.37 3.34
CA PRO A 224 -1.85 -6.36 4.23
C PRO A 224 -2.86 -5.44 3.52
N SER A 225 -2.62 -5.08 2.26
CA SER A 225 -3.53 -4.29 1.44
C SER A 225 -4.88 -4.97 1.21
N MET A 226 -4.89 -6.29 1.02
CA MET A 226 -6.11 -7.09 0.90
C MET A 226 -6.85 -7.21 2.23
N ILE A 227 -6.12 -7.41 3.34
CA ILE A 227 -6.72 -7.46 4.68
C ILE A 227 -7.42 -6.14 5.01
N TYR A 228 -6.75 -5.02 4.76
CA TYR A 228 -7.34 -3.70 4.96
C TYR A 228 -8.55 -3.49 4.06
N LEU A 229 -8.46 -3.85 2.77
CA LEU A 229 -9.57 -3.71 1.82
C LEU A 229 -10.80 -4.52 2.27
N ILE A 230 -10.60 -5.74 2.78
CA ILE A 230 -11.68 -6.56 3.37
C ILE A 230 -12.34 -5.82 4.53
N GLN A 231 -11.55 -5.28 5.46
CA GLN A 231 -12.07 -4.56 6.61
C GLN A 231 -12.84 -3.31 6.18
N TRP A 232 -12.25 -2.50 5.30
CA TRP A 232 -12.88 -1.29 4.79
C TRP A 232 -14.22 -1.59 4.11
N LEU A 233 -14.29 -2.62 3.27
CA LEU A 233 -15.52 -3.04 2.61
C LEU A 233 -16.61 -3.51 3.62
N ARG A 234 -16.22 -4.11 4.74
CA ARG A 234 -17.18 -4.48 5.81
C ARG A 234 -17.71 -3.27 6.57
N GLU A 235 -16.87 -2.26 6.78
CA GLU A 235 -17.22 -1.05 7.53
C GLU A 235 -17.96 -0.01 6.69
N ASN A 236 -17.83 -0.05 5.36
CA ASN A 236 -18.37 0.95 4.43
C ASN A 236 -19.46 0.37 3.52
N LEU A 237 -20.22 -0.61 4.02
CA LEU A 237 -21.35 -1.18 3.27
C LEU A 237 -22.36 -0.07 2.89
N PRO A 238 -22.88 -0.07 1.66
CA PRO A 238 -23.93 0.86 1.24
C PRO A 238 -25.12 0.83 2.20
N SER A 239 -25.61 2.01 2.61
CA SER A 239 -26.80 2.13 3.47
C SER A 239 -28.10 1.75 2.75
N GLN A 240 -28.08 1.80 1.41
CA GLN A 240 -29.16 1.36 0.54
C GLN A 240 -28.58 0.49 -0.57
N GLU A 241 -29.20 -0.65 -0.82
CA GLU A 241 -28.90 -1.55 -1.95
C GLU A 241 -30.11 -1.60 -2.88
N GLN A 242 -29.85 -1.62 -4.18
CA GLN A 242 -30.86 -1.97 -5.18
C GLN A 242 -31.01 -3.50 -5.24
N PHE A 243 -32.10 -3.95 -5.87
CA PHE A 243 -32.39 -5.36 -6.03
C PHE A 243 -32.72 -5.67 -7.49
N GLY A 244 -32.00 -6.61 -8.07
CA GLY A 244 -32.23 -7.11 -9.41
C GLY A 244 -31.41 -8.35 -9.72
N LEU A 245 -31.50 -8.81 -10.96
CA LEU A 245 -30.61 -9.84 -11.49
C LEU A 245 -29.24 -9.21 -11.77
N VAL A 246 -28.18 -9.82 -11.22
CA VAL A 246 -26.79 -9.45 -11.44
C VAL A 246 -26.13 -10.57 -12.24
N HIS A 247 -25.51 -10.22 -13.37
CA HIS A 247 -24.74 -11.11 -14.23
C HIS A 247 -23.47 -11.62 -13.53
N GLY A 248 -22.78 -10.74 -12.81
CA GLY A 248 -21.56 -11.05 -12.09
C GLY A 248 -20.31 -10.77 -12.92
N ASP A 249 -20.18 -11.25 -14.16
CA ASP A 249 -19.00 -10.99 -15.03
C ASP A 249 -19.35 -10.14 -16.27
N PHE A 250 -20.13 -9.07 -16.12
CA PHE A 250 -20.56 -8.28 -17.29
C PHE A 250 -19.41 -7.40 -17.84
N ARG A 251 -18.93 -7.72 -19.05
CA ARG A 251 -17.85 -7.01 -19.75
C ARG A 251 -17.91 -7.27 -21.24
N ILE A 252 -17.23 -6.43 -22.03
CA ILE A 252 -17.26 -6.52 -23.50
C ILE A 252 -16.84 -7.90 -24.06
N GLY A 253 -15.90 -8.58 -23.38
CA GLY A 253 -15.44 -9.92 -23.74
C GLY A 253 -16.49 -11.03 -23.59
N ASN A 254 -17.58 -10.77 -22.87
CA ASN A 254 -18.70 -11.70 -22.69
C ASN A 254 -19.92 -11.32 -23.56
N LEU A 255 -19.74 -10.43 -24.54
CA LEU A 255 -20.78 -10.02 -25.48
C LEU A 255 -20.46 -10.53 -26.88
N ILE A 256 -21.47 -11.08 -27.54
CA ILE A 256 -21.43 -11.33 -28.98
C ILE A 256 -22.12 -10.16 -29.67
N PHE A 257 -21.38 -9.44 -30.50
CA PHE A 257 -21.93 -8.43 -31.40
C PHE A 257 -22.34 -9.05 -32.72
N HIS A 258 -23.35 -8.48 -33.36
CA HIS A 258 -23.78 -8.86 -34.70
C HIS A 258 -22.59 -8.84 -35.68
N PRO A 259 -22.54 -9.77 -36.67
CA PRO A 259 -21.44 -9.81 -37.64
C PRO A 259 -21.15 -8.49 -38.34
N THR A 260 -22.19 -7.68 -38.60
CA THR A 260 -22.10 -6.43 -39.38
C THR A 260 -22.68 -5.19 -38.70
N GLU A 261 -23.37 -5.35 -37.56
CA GLU A 261 -24.03 -4.22 -36.87
C GLU A 261 -23.39 -4.00 -35.49
N PRO A 262 -23.37 -2.76 -34.96
CA PRO A 262 -22.89 -2.45 -33.60
C PRO A 262 -23.93 -2.81 -32.53
N ARG A 263 -24.48 -4.04 -32.60
CA ARG A 263 -25.57 -4.52 -31.75
C ARG A 263 -25.18 -5.81 -31.04
N VAL A 264 -25.42 -5.89 -29.73
CA VAL A 264 -25.27 -7.08 -28.91
C VAL A 264 -26.41 -8.05 -29.22
N ILE A 265 -26.05 -9.28 -29.60
CA ILE A 265 -26.99 -10.35 -29.94
C ILE A 265 -26.93 -11.53 -28.96
N ALA A 266 -25.92 -11.58 -28.09
CA ALA A 266 -25.91 -12.51 -26.95
C ALA A 266 -24.98 -12.03 -25.82
N VAL A 267 -25.42 -12.22 -24.57
CA VAL A 267 -24.64 -12.10 -23.34
C VAL A 267 -24.28 -13.50 -22.84
N LEU A 268 -22.99 -13.74 -22.63
CA LEU A 268 -22.42 -15.03 -22.27
C LEU A 268 -21.91 -15.05 -20.81
N ASP A 269 -21.59 -16.26 -20.33
CA ASP A 269 -20.91 -16.51 -19.05
C ASP A 269 -21.69 -16.13 -17.78
N TRP A 270 -22.85 -16.75 -17.63
CA TRP A 270 -23.79 -16.53 -16.51
C TRP A 270 -23.42 -17.28 -15.22
N GLU A 271 -22.21 -17.84 -15.11
CA GLU A 271 -21.79 -18.69 -13.99
C GLU A 271 -21.88 -17.97 -12.63
N LEU A 272 -21.47 -16.69 -12.60
CA LEU A 272 -21.43 -15.89 -11.38
C LEU A 272 -22.75 -15.18 -11.07
N SER A 273 -23.79 -15.42 -11.87
CA SER A 273 -25.04 -14.68 -11.76
C SER A 273 -25.82 -15.00 -10.47
N THR A 274 -26.49 -13.99 -9.95
CA THR A 274 -27.26 -14.07 -8.70
C THR A 274 -28.26 -12.91 -8.59
N LEU A 275 -29.14 -12.95 -7.60
CA LEU A 275 -29.92 -11.79 -7.18
C LEU A 275 -29.07 -10.90 -6.27
N GLY A 276 -29.07 -9.59 -6.53
CA GLY A 276 -28.16 -8.64 -5.88
C GLY A 276 -28.38 -7.19 -6.28
N ASP A 277 -27.38 -6.35 -6.03
CA ASP A 277 -27.37 -4.96 -6.45
C ASP A 277 -26.75 -4.82 -7.87
N PRO A 278 -27.53 -4.36 -8.87
CA PRO A 278 -27.08 -4.10 -10.23
C PRO A 278 -25.81 -3.25 -10.37
N LEU A 279 -25.53 -2.34 -9.42
CA LEU A 279 -24.33 -1.48 -9.47
C LEU A 279 -23.03 -2.29 -9.44
N SER A 280 -23.08 -3.54 -8.97
CA SER A 280 -21.94 -4.46 -9.05
C SER A 280 -21.50 -4.74 -10.49
N ASP A 281 -22.42 -4.93 -11.42
CA ASP A 281 -22.10 -5.18 -12.83
C ASP A 281 -21.61 -3.92 -13.52
N VAL A 282 -22.24 -2.78 -13.22
CA VAL A 282 -21.84 -1.47 -13.75
C VAL A 282 -20.40 -1.14 -13.31
N ALA A 283 -20.08 -1.31 -12.03
CA ALA A 283 -18.73 -1.05 -11.54
C ALA A 283 -17.69 -2.01 -12.14
N TYR A 284 -18.08 -3.27 -12.35
CA TYR A 284 -17.21 -4.25 -12.99
C TYR A 284 -16.93 -3.88 -14.46
N SER A 285 -17.94 -3.44 -15.22
CA SER A 285 -17.77 -3.01 -16.61
C SER A 285 -16.96 -1.72 -16.74
N CYS A 286 -16.94 -0.87 -15.71
CA CYS A 286 -16.16 0.36 -15.66
C CYS A 286 -14.70 0.20 -15.18
N LEU A 287 -14.26 -0.96 -14.72
CA LEU A 287 -12.87 -1.16 -14.28
C LEU A 287 -11.79 -0.73 -15.29
N PRO A 288 -11.95 -0.93 -16.62
CA PRO A 288 -10.97 -0.48 -17.60
C PRO A 288 -10.67 1.02 -17.55
N TYR A 289 -11.59 1.88 -17.10
CA TYR A 289 -11.33 3.31 -16.91
C TYR A 289 -10.27 3.56 -15.84
N HIS A 290 -10.11 2.67 -14.86
CA HIS A 290 -9.22 2.85 -13.72
C HIS A 290 -7.89 2.10 -13.80
N TYR A 291 -7.70 1.22 -14.78
CA TYR A 291 -6.42 0.54 -14.95
C TYR A 291 -5.28 1.51 -15.26
N PRO A 292 -4.04 1.20 -14.81
CA PRO A 292 -2.85 1.99 -15.10
C PRO A 292 -2.62 2.21 -16.61
N PRO A 293 -1.93 3.29 -17.01
CA PRO A 293 -1.54 3.48 -18.41
C PRO A 293 -0.81 2.26 -18.97
N GLY A 294 -1.20 1.79 -20.16
CA GLY A 294 -0.63 0.59 -20.80
C GLY A 294 -1.32 -0.73 -20.43
N VAL A 295 -2.22 -0.75 -19.43
CA VAL A 295 -3.03 -1.92 -19.09
C VAL A 295 -4.47 -1.70 -19.57
N ASN A 296 -4.79 -2.22 -20.74
CA ASN A 296 -6.12 -2.05 -21.36
C ASN A 296 -7.09 -3.16 -20.95
N HIS A 297 -6.56 -4.32 -20.59
CA HIS A 297 -7.30 -5.43 -20.01
C HIS A 297 -6.36 -6.15 -19.04
N ILE A 298 -6.90 -6.65 -17.94
CA ILE A 298 -6.19 -7.66 -17.15
C ILE A 298 -6.46 -8.98 -17.86
N PRO A 299 -5.42 -9.76 -18.24
CA PRO A 299 -5.62 -11.06 -18.85
C PRO A 299 -6.68 -11.81 -18.05
N SER A 300 -7.76 -12.13 -18.74
CA SER A 300 -8.80 -12.98 -18.19
C SER A 300 -8.11 -14.19 -17.58
N LEU A 301 -8.68 -14.74 -16.52
CA LEU A 301 -8.25 -15.99 -15.94
C LEU A 301 -8.18 -17.18 -16.91
N LEU A 302 -8.55 -17.00 -18.18
CA LEU A 302 -8.93 -18.03 -19.13
C LEU A 302 -8.51 -17.76 -20.58
N VAL A 303 -7.50 -16.92 -20.84
CA VAL A 303 -6.91 -16.83 -22.19
C VAL A 303 -5.41 -17.11 -22.09
N ASP A 304 -5.02 -18.36 -22.36
CA ASP A 304 -3.65 -18.65 -22.74
C ASP A 304 -3.46 -18.03 -24.13
N HIS A 305 -2.59 -17.02 -24.25
CA HIS A 305 -1.94 -16.81 -25.53
C HIS A 305 -0.89 -17.90 -25.63
N GLU A 306 -1.07 -18.82 -26.58
CA GLU A 306 0.08 -19.57 -27.10
C GLU A 306 1.04 -18.53 -27.66
N GLU A 307 2.19 -18.36 -27.00
CA GLU A 307 3.33 -17.65 -27.55
C GLU A 307 3.75 -18.38 -28.81
N GLY A 308 3.30 -17.89 -29.95
CA GLY A 308 3.92 -18.21 -31.22
C GLY A 308 5.31 -17.59 -31.21
N GLU A 309 6.33 -18.43 -31.12
CA GLU A 309 7.72 -18.08 -31.44
C GLU A 309 7.75 -17.36 -32.79
N GLY A 310 8.17 -16.10 -32.77
CA GLY A 310 8.20 -15.22 -33.93
C GLY A 310 8.97 -13.95 -33.60
N GLU A 311 10.30 -14.06 -33.68
CA GLU A 311 11.21 -12.93 -33.74
C GLU A 311 10.76 -11.91 -34.80
N GLY A 312 10.90 -10.62 -34.47
CA GLY A 312 10.80 -9.54 -35.44
C GLY A 312 10.13 -8.30 -34.88
N GLU A 313 10.93 -7.43 -34.24
CA GLU A 313 10.69 -6.00 -34.29
C GLU A 313 10.51 -5.61 -35.76
N ARG A 314 9.25 -5.39 -36.17
CA ARG A 314 8.94 -4.66 -37.40
C ARG A 314 8.57 -3.25 -36.98
N GLU A 315 9.59 -2.40 -36.93
CA GLU A 315 9.44 -0.99 -37.27
C GLU A 315 8.97 -0.92 -38.73
N GLY A 316 7.66 -0.86 -38.90
CA GLY A 316 7.02 -0.50 -40.16
C GLY A 316 6.53 0.92 -40.05
N GLU A 317 7.34 1.88 -40.50
CA GLU A 317 6.89 3.19 -40.92
C GLU A 317 5.86 2.99 -42.04
N GLY A 318 4.59 3.05 -41.68
CA GLY A 318 3.45 3.09 -42.59
C GLY A 318 2.55 4.23 -42.16
N GLU A 319 2.57 5.30 -42.95
CA GLU A 319 1.69 6.46 -42.83
C GLU A 319 0.22 6.02 -42.89
N GLY A 320 -0.38 5.78 -41.72
CA GLY A 320 -1.81 5.62 -41.52
C GLY A 320 -2.32 6.81 -40.71
N GLU A 321 -3.21 7.60 -41.31
CA GLU A 321 -3.82 8.81 -40.74
C GLU A 321 -4.26 8.61 -39.28
N GLY A 322 -3.75 9.48 -38.40
CA GLY A 322 -3.79 9.28 -36.95
C GLY A 322 -5.19 9.14 -36.34
N GLU A 323 -5.42 8.03 -35.63
CA GLU A 323 -6.54 7.92 -34.71
C GLU A 323 -6.38 8.95 -33.59
N GLY A 324 -7.15 10.04 -33.67
CA GLY A 324 -7.22 11.04 -32.61
C GLY A 324 -7.57 10.38 -31.28
N ARG A 325 -6.92 10.84 -30.20
CA ARG A 325 -7.24 10.43 -28.83
C ARG A 325 -7.77 11.61 -28.05
N ARG A 326 -8.78 11.39 -27.18
CA ARG A 326 -9.36 12.42 -26.31
C ARG A 326 -8.81 12.25 -24.89
N LYS A 327 -8.26 13.33 -24.33
CA LYS A 327 -7.88 13.37 -22.91
C LYS A 327 -9.13 13.63 -22.05
N VAL A 328 -9.48 12.71 -21.18
CA VAL A 328 -10.58 12.85 -20.21
C VAL A 328 -10.06 12.51 -18.82
N ALA A 329 -10.20 13.43 -17.86
CA ALA A 329 -9.73 13.25 -16.47
C ALA A 329 -8.28 12.71 -16.32
N GLY A 330 -7.39 13.12 -17.23
CA GLY A 330 -5.97 12.71 -17.22
C GLY A 330 -5.66 11.38 -17.94
N LYS A 331 -6.68 10.61 -18.35
CA LYS A 331 -6.51 9.39 -19.17
C LYS A 331 -6.76 9.69 -20.65
N MET A 332 -5.99 9.04 -21.51
CA MET A 332 -6.12 9.16 -22.95
C MET A 332 -7.04 8.04 -23.46
N LEU A 333 -8.24 8.39 -23.91
CA LEU A 333 -9.22 7.44 -24.44
C LEU A 333 -9.26 7.53 -25.97
N PRO A 334 -9.44 6.40 -26.69
CA PRO A 334 -9.69 6.44 -28.12
C PRO A 334 -10.99 7.21 -28.44
N LEU A 335 -11.03 7.93 -29.56
CA LEU A 335 -12.28 8.56 -30.02
C LEU A 335 -13.38 7.50 -30.18
N GLY A 336 -14.59 7.82 -29.69
CA GLY A 336 -15.74 6.92 -29.77
C GLY A 336 -16.03 6.11 -28.51
N VAL A 337 -15.02 5.88 -27.64
CA VAL A 337 -15.23 5.28 -26.31
C VAL A 337 -15.81 6.36 -25.38
N PRO A 338 -16.97 6.14 -24.72
CA PRO A 338 -17.51 7.12 -23.78
C PRO A 338 -16.58 7.26 -22.58
N SER A 339 -16.53 8.44 -21.99
CA SER A 339 -15.97 8.62 -20.65
C SER A 339 -16.79 7.85 -19.61
N GLU A 340 -16.20 7.56 -18.45
CA GLU A 340 -16.91 6.90 -17.35
C GLU A 340 -18.17 7.66 -16.95
N GLN A 341 -18.13 8.99 -16.93
CA GLN A 341 -19.30 9.82 -16.61
C GLN A 341 -20.41 9.68 -17.67
N GLU A 342 -20.06 9.76 -18.96
CA GLU A 342 -21.02 9.56 -20.06
C GLU A 342 -21.62 8.14 -20.01
N TYR A 343 -20.82 7.12 -19.65
CA TYR A 343 -21.27 5.74 -19.46
C TYR A 343 -22.31 5.63 -18.33
N LEU A 344 -22.03 6.22 -17.17
CA LEU A 344 -22.90 6.20 -16.00
C LEU A 344 -24.21 6.98 -16.23
N GLU A 345 -24.14 8.12 -16.92
CA GLU A 345 -25.31 8.91 -17.27
C GLU A 345 -26.23 8.14 -18.22
N GLU A 346 -25.68 7.47 -19.23
CA GLU A 346 -26.47 6.67 -20.17
C GLU A 346 -27.10 5.45 -19.50
N TYR A 347 -26.33 4.74 -18.65
CA TYR A 347 -26.86 3.65 -17.85
C TYR A 347 -28.02 4.10 -16.95
N ARG A 348 -27.88 5.25 -16.28
CA ARG A 348 -28.93 5.83 -15.43
C ARG A 348 -30.20 6.14 -16.20
N LYS A 349 -30.11 6.70 -17.41
CA LYS A 349 -31.28 6.97 -18.27
C LYS A 349 -32.05 5.69 -18.61
N LEU A 350 -31.34 4.61 -18.91
CA LEU A 350 -31.93 3.35 -19.39
C LEU A 350 -32.44 2.45 -18.25
N SER A 351 -31.78 2.47 -17.09
CA SER A 351 -32.12 1.64 -15.93
C SER A 351 -33.07 2.31 -14.94
N GLY A 352 -33.03 3.65 -14.85
CA GLY A 352 -33.69 4.41 -13.77
C GLY A 352 -32.92 4.39 -12.44
N SER A 353 -31.76 3.72 -12.37
CA SER A 353 -30.95 3.59 -11.15
C SER A 353 -30.21 4.88 -10.78
N LEU A 354 -30.23 5.25 -9.49
CA LEU A 354 -29.40 6.34 -8.97
C LEU A 354 -28.00 5.83 -8.61
N VAL A 355 -26.97 6.42 -9.22
CA VAL A 355 -25.57 6.17 -8.88
C VAL A 355 -25.07 7.32 -8.02
N HIS A 356 -24.93 7.11 -6.71
CA HIS A 356 -24.29 8.08 -5.83
C HIS A 356 -22.78 7.83 -5.81
N GLN A 357 -21.97 8.89 -5.92
CA GLN A 357 -20.51 8.76 -6.08
C GLN A 357 -19.82 8.12 -4.86
N GLN A 358 -20.34 8.35 -3.65
CA GLN A 358 -19.86 7.68 -2.43
C GLN A 358 -20.06 6.15 -2.49
N THR A 359 -21.20 5.71 -3.03
CA THR A 359 -21.52 4.30 -3.25
C THR A 359 -20.73 3.74 -4.45
N TRP A 360 -20.41 4.58 -5.43
CA TRP A 360 -19.67 4.17 -6.62
C TRP A 360 -18.25 3.67 -6.33
N ASN A 361 -17.50 4.41 -5.50
CA ASN A 361 -16.17 3.99 -5.08
C ASN A 361 -16.20 2.64 -4.33
N PHE A 362 -17.24 2.40 -3.53
CA PHE A 362 -17.45 1.11 -2.88
C PHE A 362 -17.59 -0.03 -3.89
N TYR A 363 -18.45 0.13 -4.90
CA TYR A 363 -18.66 -0.91 -5.90
C TYR A 363 -17.42 -1.17 -6.78
N LEU A 364 -16.68 -0.12 -7.15
CA LEU A 364 -15.40 -0.26 -7.85
C LEU A 364 -14.38 -1.03 -7.00
N ALA A 365 -14.27 -0.69 -5.71
CA ALA A 365 -13.38 -1.37 -4.77
C ALA A 365 -13.80 -2.82 -4.54
N LEU A 366 -15.10 -3.10 -4.41
CA LEU A 366 -15.65 -4.45 -4.29
C LEU A 366 -15.32 -5.30 -5.53
N SER A 367 -15.44 -4.74 -6.73
CA SER A 367 -15.10 -5.41 -7.99
C SER A 367 -13.61 -5.75 -8.09
N LEU A 368 -12.73 -4.81 -7.72
CA LEU A 368 -11.28 -5.05 -7.68
C LEU A 368 -10.88 -6.05 -6.60
N PHE A 369 -11.49 -5.96 -5.41
CA PHE A 369 -11.29 -6.91 -4.32
C PHE A 369 -11.67 -8.33 -4.73
N ARG A 370 -12.83 -8.49 -5.37
CA ARG A 370 -13.27 -9.76 -5.92
C ARG A 370 -12.25 -10.30 -6.94
N LEU A 371 -11.83 -9.49 -7.90
CA LEU A 371 -10.88 -9.91 -8.92
C LEU A 371 -9.55 -10.36 -8.29
N ALA A 372 -9.02 -9.58 -7.34
CA ALA A 372 -7.81 -9.93 -6.60
C ALA A 372 -7.97 -11.26 -5.82
N SER A 373 -9.15 -11.48 -5.21
CA SER A 373 -9.45 -12.72 -4.49
C SER A 373 -9.50 -13.94 -5.40
N ILE A 374 -10.02 -13.79 -6.62
CA ILE A 374 -10.05 -14.89 -7.61
C ILE A 374 -8.62 -15.18 -8.11
N LEU A 375 -7.83 -14.15 -8.43
CA LEU A 375 -6.44 -14.31 -8.87
C LEU A 375 -5.58 -14.98 -7.79
N ALA A 376 -5.78 -14.64 -6.51
CA ALA A 376 -5.10 -15.30 -5.39
C ALA A 376 -5.40 -16.81 -5.35
N GLY A 377 -6.67 -17.21 -5.53
CA GLY A 377 -7.05 -18.63 -5.57
C GLY A 377 -6.49 -19.38 -6.79
N VAL A 378 -6.32 -18.69 -7.92
CA VAL A 378 -5.75 -19.30 -9.14
C VAL A 378 -4.25 -19.48 -9.01
N TYR A 379 -3.55 -18.47 -8.50
CA TYR A 379 -2.14 -18.56 -8.21
C TYR A 379 -1.87 -19.68 -7.19
N GLN A 380 -2.68 -19.78 -6.14
CA GLN A 380 -2.54 -20.85 -5.15
C GLN A 380 -2.73 -22.26 -5.74
N ARG A 381 -3.68 -22.45 -6.66
CA ARG A 381 -3.84 -23.72 -7.38
C ARG A 381 -2.66 -24.04 -8.28
N SER A 382 -2.01 -23.01 -8.83
CA SER A 382 -0.78 -23.15 -9.61
C SER A 382 0.39 -23.66 -8.78
N LEU A 383 0.57 -23.12 -7.57
CA LEU A 383 1.60 -23.57 -6.62
C LEU A 383 1.37 -25.02 -6.16
N GLN A 384 0.13 -25.50 -6.22
CA GLN A 384 -0.25 -26.89 -5.93
C GLN A 384 -0.15 -27.83 -7.15
N GLY A 385 0.28 -27.34 -8.32
CA GLY A 385 0.36 -28.11 -9.55
C GLY A 385 -1.00 -28.42 -10.19
N ASN A 386 -2.06 -27.74 -9.77
CA ASN A 386 -3.46 -27.98 -10.18
C ASN A 386 -4.08 -26.79 -10.94
N ALA A 387 -3.27 -25.92 -11.53
CA ALA A 387 -3.78 -24.81 -12.33
C ALA A 387 -4.18 -25.25 -13.74
N SER A 388 -5.28 -24.69 -14.25
CA SER A 388 -5.82 -24.93 -15.58
C SER A 388 -5.26 -24.00 -16.67
N ALA A 389 -4.44 -23.01 -16.31
CA ALA A 389 -3.88 -22.00 -17.22
C ALA A 389 -2.34 -21.97 -17.10
N ALA A 390 -1.65 -21.84 -18.22
CA ALA A 390 -0.18 -21.90 -18.29
C ALA A 390 0.50 -20.69 -17.61
N ASP A 391 -0.18 -19.54 -17.61
CA ASP A 391 0.26 -18.28 -17.01
C ASP A 391 -0.08 -18.16 -15.50
N ALA A 392 -0.66 -19.19 -14.88
CA ALA A 392 -1.22 -19.09 -13.53
C ALA A 392 -0.20 -18.71 -12.44
N ASN A 393 1.09 -18.97 -12.66
CA ASN A 393 2.18 -18.54 -11.78
C ASN A 393 2.43 -17.02 -11.81
N GLN A 394 2.16 -16.35 -12.92
CA GLN A 394 2.38 -14.90 -13.06
C GLN A 394 1.24 -14.07 -12.43
N LYS A 395 0.07 -14.69 -12.23
CA LYS A 395 -1.14 -14.04 -11.69
C LYS A 395 -1.00 -13.61 -10.22
N GLY A 396 -0.06 -14.18 -9.47
CA GLY A 396 0.20 -13.81 -8.06
C GLY A 396 0.62 -12.36 -7.85
N GLY A 397 1.45 -11.81 -8.76
CA GLY A 397 1.90 -10.41 -8.68
C GLY A 397 0.77 -9.39 -8.89
N MET A 398 -0.27 -9.76 -9.61
CA MET A 398 -1.40 -8.89 -9.93
C MET A 398 -2.34 -8.66 -8.74
N VAL A 399 -2.36 -9.57 -7.77
CA VAL A 399 -3.20 -9.44 -6.56
C VAL A 399 -2.86 -8.16 -5.79
N GLY A 400 -1.57 -7.86 -5.63
CA GLY A 400 -1.09 -6.64 -4.97
C GLY A 400 -1.47 -5.38 -5.76
N VAL A 401 -1.29 -5.40 -7.08
CA VAL A 401 -1.61 -4.28 -7.98
C VAL A 401 -3.11 -3.92 -7.90
N LEU A 402 -3.98 -4.94 -7.93
CA LEU A 402 -5.42 -4.77 -7.83
C LEU A 402 -5.86 -4.24 -6.46
N ALA A 403 -5.27 -4.77 -5.39
CA ALA A 403 -5.51 -4.28 -4.04
C ALA A 403 -5.11 -2.80 -3.93
N ASP A 404 -3.91 -2.43 -4.38
CA ASP A 404 -3.44 -1.04 -4.37
C ASP A 404 -4.28 -0.10 -5.25
N LEU A 405 -4.82 -0.61 -6.36
CA LEU A 405 -5.76 0.17 -7.18
C LEU A 405 -7.08 0.41 -6.43
N ALA A 406 -7.63 -0.63 -5.78
CA ALA A 406 -8.84 -0.49 -4.97
C ALA A 406 -8.65 0.50 -3.83
N LEU A 407 -7.51 0.42 -3.14
CA LEU A 407 -7.13 1.38 -2.10
C LEU A 407 -7.05 2.81 -2.64
N ARG A 408 -6.48 3.02 -3.83
CA ARG A 408 -6.47 4.34 -4.48
C ARG A 408 -7.87 4.86 -4.80
N ILE A 409 -8.80 4.00 -5.20
CA ILE A 409 -10.19 4.38 -5.51
C ILE A 409 -10.92 4.84 -4.24
N ILE A 410 -10.82 4.10 -3.14
CA ILE A 410 -11.50 4.45 -1.87
C ILE A 410 -10.91 5.69 -1.18
N SER A 411 -9.69 6.08 -1.55
CA SER A 411 -9.01 7.29 -1.08
C SER A 411 -9.35 8.55 -1.89
N ARG A 412 -10.11 8.47 -2.97
CA ARG A 412 -10.51 9.67 -3.75
C ARG A 412 -11.37 10.60 -2.85
N PRO A 413 -11.04 11.91 -2.77
CA PRO A 413 -11.81 12.85 -1.97
C PRO A 413 -13.24 12.99 -2.51
N ASP A 414 -14.18 13.32 -1.63
CA ASP A 414 -15.57 13.61 -1.98
C ASP A 414 -15.63 14.93 -2.76
N PRO A 415 -15.89 14.94 -4.08
CA PRO A 415 -16.35 16.16 -4.68
C PRO A 415 -17.82 16.26 -4.26
N GLY A 416 -18.15 17.23 -3.41
CA GLY A 416 -19.54 17.52 -3.03
C GLY A 416 -20.48 17.50 -4.24
N PRO A 417 -21.80 17.38 -4.04
CA PRO A 417 -22.75 16.87 -5.03
C PRO A 417 -22.50 17.45 -6.43
N ALA A 418 -21.87 16.65 -7.30
CA ALA A 418 -21.67 17.01 -8.69
C ALA A 418 -22.97 16.75 -9.47
N ILE A 419 -24.00 17.57 -9.23
CA ILE A 419 -25.09 17.82 -10.18
C ILE A 419 -25.48 19.29 -10.02
N SER A 420 -24.92 20.15 -10.86
CA SER A 420 -25.54 21.43 -11.17
C SER A 420 -26.86 21.14 -11.89
N ALA A 421 -27.97 21.13 -11.16
CA ALA A 421 -29.29 21.28 -11.75
C ALA A 421 -29.44 22.74 -12.18
N GLY A 422 -29.06 23.03 -13.44
CA GLY A 422 -29.55 24.22 -14.12
C GLY A 422 -31.05 24.03 -14.40
N GLY A 423 -31.88 24.94 -13.88
CA GLY A 423 -33.31 24.98 -14.16
C GLY A 423 -34.11 25.25 -12.89
N GLY A 424 -34.37 26.52 -12.62
CA GLY A 424 -34.96 26.98 -11.37
C GLY A 424 -36.39 26.48 -11.15
N ILE A 425 -36.73 26.32 -9.87
CA ILE A 425 -38.03 26.64 -9.29
C ILE A 425 -37.72 27.19 -7.89
N VAL A 426 -38.09 28.45 -7.70
CA VAL A 426 -38.16 29.11 -6.39
C VAL A 426 -39.33 28.48 -5.65
N HIS A 427 -39.08 27.76 -4.55
CA HIS A 427 -40.11 27.52 -3.56
C HIS A 427 -39.61 27.86 -2.15
N LEU A 428 -40.29 28.86 -1.60
CA LEU A 428 -40.26 29.36 -0.24
C LEU A 428 -40.37 28.20 0.77
N LEU A 429 -39.47 28.15 1.74
CA LEU A 429 -39.67 27.39 2.97
C LEU A 429 -40.28 28.31 4.04
N PRO A 430 -41.40 27.94 4.69
CA PRO A 430 -41.82 28.56 5.94
C PRO A 430 -40.99 28.01 7.12
N LYS A 431 -40.78 28.90 8.09
CA LYS A 431 -40.38 28.55 9.46
C LYS A 431 -41.47 27.68 10.08
N ASP A 432 -41.08 26.59 10.76
CA ASP A 432 -41.45 26.33 12.16
C ASP A 432 -40.84 25.01 12.67
N GLY A 433 -40.65 24.98 13.99
CA GLY A 433 -39.84 23.99 14.70
C GLY A 433 -40.49 22.63 14.94
N GLY A 434 -39.65 21.69 15.37
CA GLY A 434 -40.05 20.37 15.85
C GLY A 434 -38.86 19.61 16.40
N ARG A 435 -38.94 19.22 17.67
CA ARG A 435 -37.97 18.42 18.44
C ARG A 435 -37.80 17.00 17.86
N ALA A 436 -36.57 16.47 17.89
CA ALA A 436 -36.25 15.04 17.85
C ALA A 436 -35.04 14.81 18.77
N THR A 437 -35.27 14.42 20.03
CA THR A 437 -35.06 13.07 20.61
C THR A 437 -33.60 12.60 20.63
N ASP A 438 -33.08 12.56 21.86
CA ASP A 438 -31.73 12.19 22.32
C ASP A 438 -31.22 10.83 21.82
N THR A 439 -29.91 10.77 21.52
CA THR A 439 -29.16 9.53 21.31
C THR A 439 -27.98 9.40 22.31
N PRO A 440 -27.51 8.16 22.60
CA PRO A 440 -26.69 7.81 23.77
C PRO A 440 -25.21 8.25 23.72
N VAL A 441 -24.91 9.39 23.12
CA VAL A 441 -23.56 9.99 23.06
C VAL A 441 -23.47 11.25 23.94
N ALA A 442 -24.61 11.79 24.40
CA ALA A 442 -24.65 12.96 25.28
C ALA A 442 -24.38 12.66 26.77
N ARG A 443 -24.24 11.39 27.17
CA ARG A 443 -24.08 10.99 28.59
C ARG A 443 -22.62 10.89 29.06
N ALA A 444 -21.63 10.96 28.16
CA ALA A 444 -20.21 10.81 28.52
C ALA A 444 -19.46 12.15 28.71
N ARG A 445 -20.17 13.28 28.81
CA ARG A 445 -19.55 14.62 28.89
C ARG A 445 -19.98 15.47 30.10
N ARG A 446 -20.68 14.91 31.07
CA ARG A 446 -20.93 15.57 32.37
C ARG A 446 -20.75 14.53 33.47
N GLU A 447 -20.17 14.96 34.59
CA GLU A 447 -19.48 14.16 35.62
C GLU A 447 -18.03 13.89 35.16
N ILE A 448 -17.03 14.72 35.47
CA ILE A 448 -16.60 15.17 36.80
C ILE A 448 -16.09 16.62 36.69
N ALA A 449 -16.88 17.57 37.18
CA ALA A 449 -16.43 18.89 37.61
C ALA A 449 -17.50 19.45 38.54
N GLY A 450 -17.21 19.45 39.86
CA GLY A 450 -18.12 20.01 40.85
C GLY A 450 -17.49 20.05 42.24
N THR A 451 -17.58 21.23 42.86
CA THR A 451 -17.18 21.68 44.21
C THR A 451 -15.69 22.00 44.39
N PHE A 452 -15.26 23.21 44.77
CA PHE A 452 -15.87 24.22 45.66
C PHE A 452 -15.70 25.68 45.18
N HIS A 453 -16.59 26.55 45.65
CA HIS A 453 -16.61 28.02 45.55
C HIS A 453 -16.66 28.57 46.98
N ILE A 454 -15.88 29.61 47.36
CA ILE A 454 -16.26 30.68 48.32
C ILE A 454 -15.42 31.98 48.07
N ASP A 455 -16.13 33.05 47.71
CA ASP A 455 -16.06 34.53 47.93
C ASP A 455 -14.78 35.36 48.23
N GLY A 456 -14.79 36.60 47.70
CA GLY A 456 -14.50 37.79 48.53
C GLY A 456 -13.72 39.00 47.97
N THR A 457 -14.42 39.93 47.29
CA THR A 457 -14.35 41.42 47.38
C THR A 457 -13.09 42.28 47.02
N ALA A 458 -13.35 43.25 46.10
CA ALA A 458 -13.15 44.73 46.19
C ALA A 458 -11.86 45.46 45.72
N ALA A 459 -12.06 46.23 44.63
CA ALA A 459 -11.93 47.70 44.48
C ALA A 459 -10.61 48.43 44.09
N HIS A 460 -10.85 49.53 43.31
CA HIS A 460 -10.04 50.74 43.02
C HIS A 460 -8.92 50.68 41.95
N THR A 461 -8.62 51.69 41.12
CA THR A 461 -9.27 52.82 40.39
C THR A 461 -8.13 53.55 39.64
N ASN A 462 -8.49 54.36 38.63
CA ASN A 462 -7.75 55.48 38.00
C ASN A 462 -6.73 55.20 36.89
N MET A 463 -6.56 56.03 35.85
CA MET A 463 -7.35 57.07 35.17
C MET A 463 -6.47 57.58 34.00
N LEU A 464 -6.92 57.41 32.76
CA LEU A 464 -6.93 58.36 31.61
C LEU A 464 -5.61 59.11 31.19
N PRO A 465 -5.62 59.99 30.16
CA PRO A 465 -5.04 59.72 28.83
C PRO A 465 -4.15 60.89 28.31
N VAL A 466 -3.84 60.96 27.01
CA VAL A 466 -3.94 62.16 26.13
C VAL A 466 -3.05 62.03 24.88
N SER A 467 -3.62 62.55 23.80
CA SER A 467 -3.21 62.63 22.40
C SER A 467 -2.33 63.85 22.05
N GLU A 468 -1.84 63.81 20.80
CA GLU A 468 -1.57 64.91 19.85
C GLU A 468 -0.12 65.36 19.56
N ARG A 469 0.24 65.07 18.30
CA ARG A 469 0.84 65.90 17.22
C ARG A 469 2.00 66.86 17.53
N VAL A 470 3.03 66.79 16.68
CA VAL A 470 3.36 67.74 15.59
C VAL A 470 4.87 67.67 15.31
N GLY A 471 5.25 67.57 14.03
CA GLY A 471 6.31 68.44 13.50
C GLY A 471 7.63 67.81 13.08
N GLY A 472 7.83 67.73 11.75
CA GLY A 472 8.84 68.60 11.14
C GLY A 472 10.11 67.96 10.58
N GLY A 473 10.26 68.09 9.25
CA GLY A 473 11.52 68.21 8.52
C GLY A 473 12.25 66.91 8.21
N GLY A 474 12.69 66.60 6.99
CA GLY A 474 12.79 67.38 5.75
C GLY A 474 13.88 66.72 4.89
N GLY A 475 13.62 66.67 3.57
CA GLY A 475 14.54 66.58 2.41
C GLY A 475 15.90 65.87 2.54
N GLY A 476 16.34 65.04 1.60
CA GLY A 476 16.11 65.04 0.16
C GLY A 476 17.46 64.70 -0.51
N GLY A 477 17.43 64.24 -1.77
CA GLY A 477 18.63 64.19 -2.60
C GLY A 477 18.80 62.92 -3.43
N GLU A 478 18.05 62.86 -4.54
CA GLU A 478 18.40 62.09 -5.74
C GLU A 478 19.67 62.66 -6.42
N GLY A 479 20.30 61.91 -7.32
CA GLY A 479 20.99 62.54 -8.47
C GLY A 479 22.26 61.88 -9.01
N ARG A 480 22.06 60.91 -9.92
CA ARG A 480 22.67 60.76 -11.26
C ARG A 480 24.13 61.15 -11.58
N GLU A 481 24.72 60.22 -12.34
CA GLU A 481 25.52 60.38 -13.58
C GLU A 481 26.98 60.88 -13.55
N GLY A 482 27.84 60.06 -14.19
CA GLY A 482 28.61 60.57 -15.33
C GLY A 482 30.14 60.52 -15.24
N GLY A 483 30.76 59.71 -16.10
CA GLY A 483 31.89 60.17 -16.91
C GLY A 483 33.31 59.69 -16.58
N GLY A 484 33.74 58.62 -17.26
CA GLY A 484 34.85 58.69 -18.24
C GLY A 484 36.31 58.67 -17.77
N GLY A 485 37.08 57.70 -18.32
CA GLY A 485 38.30 58.08 -19.04
C GLY A 485 39.65 57.43 -18.68
N LYS A 486 39.96 56.32 -19.37
CA LYS A 486 41.21 55.97 -20.09
C LYS A 486 42.55 55.70 -19.38
N GLY A 487 43.11 54.55 -19.79
CA GLY A 487 44.54 54.32 -20.11
C GLY A 487 45.18 53.20 -19.28
N GLY A 488 45.77 52.10 -19.79
CA GLY A 488 46.09 51.66 -21.14
C GLY A 488 47.45 50.92 -21.15
N ARG A 489 47.53 49.82 -21.91
CA ARG A 489 48.71 49.00 -22.33
C ARG A 489 49.12 47.83 -21.41
N GLY A 490 49.35 46.60 -21.90
CA GLY A 490 49.25 46.05 -23.27
C GLY A 490 50.07 44.74 -23.45
N GLY A 491 49.61 43.88 -24.37
CA GLY A 491 50.39 42.85 -25.10
C GLY A 491 50.26 41.40 -24.58
N LEU A 492 50.02 40.34 -25.37
CA LEU A 492 50.08 40.11 -26.82
C LEU A 492 49.27 38.85 -27.25
N ARG A 493 48.49 39.00 -28.36
CA ARG A 493 48.20 38.11 -29.54
C ARG A 493 48.10 36.56 -29.38
N GLY A 494 47.19 35.84 -30.06
CA GLY A 494 46.21 36.21 -31.09
C GLY A 494 45.46 35.01 -31.73
N SER A 495 44.55 35.34 -32.67
CA SER A 495 43.74 34.48 -33.58
C SER A 495 42.59 33.68 -32.92
N SER A 496 41.33 33.62 -33.36
CA SER A 496 40.67 33.88 -34.65
C SER A 496 39.17 34.20 -34.43
N ARG A 497 38.54 34.88 -35.39
CA ARG A 497 37.11 35.25 -35.40
C ARG A 497 36.30 34.30 -36.31
N GLN A 498 35.03 34.12 -35.92
CA GLN A 498 33.83 33.75 -36.69
C GLN A 498 33.52 32.29 -37.02
N GLY A 499 32.35 31.86 -36.54
CA GLY A 499 31.59 30.70 -37.01
C GLY A 499 30.35 30.47 -36.14
N LYS A 500 29.16 30.79 -36.66
CA LYS A 500 27.85 30.59 -36.01
C LYS A 500 27.50 29.11 -35.93
N GLY A 501 26.79 28.73 -34.87
CA GLY A 501 25.77 27.67 -34.89
C GLY A 501 26.27 26.23 -34.85
N ALA A 502 26.17 25.60 -33.67
CA ALA A 502 25.88 24.18 -33.54
C ALA A 502 25.23 23.95 -32.18
N GLN A 503 23.99 23.44 -32.21
CA GLN A 503 23.32 22.85 -31.07
C GLN A 503 24.23 21.75 -30.51
N LYS A 504 24.55 21.83 -29.22
CA LYS A 504 25.12 20.68 -28.52
C LYS A 504 23.99 19.72 -28.26
N GLU A 505 24.12 18.53 -28.86
CA GLU A 505 23.57 17.29 -28.37
C GLU A 505 23.71 17.26 -26.84
N GLU A 506 22.59 17.26 -26.14
CA GLU A 506 22.56 16.86 -24.74
C GLU A 506 22.64 15.34 -24.75
N ASP A 507 23.84 14.84 -24.42
CA ASP A 507 24.14 13.44 -24.16
C ASP A 507 23.03 12.78 -23.31
N GLU A 508 22.68 11.55 -23.71
CA GLU A 508 21.90 10.61 -22.91
C GLU A 508 22.37 10.59 -21.44
N PRO A 509 21.47 10.47 -20.45
CA PRO A 509 21.89 10.37 -19.07
C PRO A 509 22.61 9.04 -18.85
N ALA A 510 23.94 9.11 -18.79
CA ALA A 510 24.77 8.06 -18.22
C ALA A 510 24.18 7.60 -16.87
N LEU A 511 24.18 6.29 -16.63
CA LEU A 511 23.89 5.69 -15.32
C LEU A 511 24.74 6.37 -14.22
N VAL A 512 24.19 7.35 -13.53
CA VAL A 512 24.83 7.96 -12.36
C VAL A 512 24.72 6.95 -11.21
N VAL A 513 25.78 6.16 -11.03
CA VAL A 513 26.04 5.45 -9.79
C VAL A 513 26.58 6.48 -8.79
N GLY A 514 25.68 7.15 -8.05
CA GLY A 514 26.07 8.15 -7.05
C GLY A 514 25.18 8.08 -5.81
N PHE A 515 25.80 8.13 -4.62
CA PHE A 515 25.11 8.39 -3.35
C PHE A 515 24.80 9.89 -3.16
N GLU A 516 24.72 10.65 -4.25
CA GLU A 516 24.49 12.08 -4.19
C GLU A 516 23.06 12.38 -3.70
N PRO A 517 22.90 13.16 -2.62
CA PRO A 517 21.57 13.46 -2.11
C PRO A 517 20.79 14.31 -3.12
N SER A 518 19.48 14.09 -3.20
CA SER A 518 18.57 14.91 -4.00
C SER A 518 18.63 16.39 -3.58
N ALA A 519 18.30 17.33 -4.48
CA ALA A 519 18.28 18.76 -4.16
C ALA A 519 17.36 19.08 -2.95
N LYS A 520 16.31 18.29 -2.74
CA LYS A 520 15.46 18.37 -1.53
C LYS A 520 16.27 18.05 -0.27
N VAL A 521 17.00 16.93 -0.27
CA VAL A 521 17.82 16.50 0.88
C VAL A 521 18.98 17.46 1.11
N GLN A 522 19.63 17.98 0.06
CA GLN A 522 20.71 18.97 0.20
C GLN A 522 20.22 20.25 0.91
N ARG A 523 19.02 20.73 0.58
CA ARG A 523 18.41 21.88 1.29
C ARG A 523 18.12 21.56 2.75
N LEU A 524 17.50 20.42 3.04
CA LEU A 524 17.22 19.98 4.41
C LEU A 524 18.51 19.82 5.22
N HIS A 525 19.55 19.26 4.60
CA HIS A 525 20.87 19.10 5.21
C HIS A 525 21.47 20.45 5.60
N ALA A 526 21.47 21.42 4.69
CA ALA A 526 21.97 22.77 4.97
C ALA A 526 21.16 23.49 6.08
N GLN A 527 19.83 23.37 6.04
CA GLN A 527 18.95 23.94 7.08
C GLN A 527 19.20 23.31 8.44
N LEU A 528 19.32 21.98 8.49
CA LEU A 528 19.56 21.23 9.72
C LEU A 528 20.94 21.56 10.31
N LEU A 529 21.98 21.65 9.48
CA LEU A 529 23.31 22.05 9.92
C LEU A 529 23.31 23.46 10.52
N ALA A 530 22.68 24.42 9.83
CA ALA A 530 22.54 25.79 10.34
C ALA A 530 21.75 25.84 11.66
N PHE A 531 20.69 25.02 11.80
CA PHE A 531 19.93 24.90 13.04
C PHE A 531 20.79 24.33 14.18
N MET A 532 21.58 23.29 13.90
CA MET A 532 22.49 22.67 14.86
C MET A 532 23.54 23.66 15.37
N GLU A 533 24.18 24.41 14.47
CA GLU A 533 25.22 25.41 14.81
C GLU A 533 24.65 26.59 15.58
N LYS A 534 23.45 27.05 15.22
CA LYS A 534 22.84 28.22 15.85
C LYS A 534 22.19 27.91 17.19
N TRP A 535 21.49 26.78 17.32
CA TRP A 535 20.59 26.53 18.43
C TRP A 535 20.92 25.32 19.28
N VAL A 536 21.43 24.22 18.69
CA VAL A 536 21.60 22.97 19.44
C VAL A 536 22.97 22.91 20.12
N ILE A 537 24.05 22.96 19.34
CA ILE A 537 25.42 22.80 19.84
C ILE A 537 25.79 23.85 20.90
N PRO A 538 25.45 25.14 20.75
CA PRO A 538 25.74 26.14 21.78
C PRO A 538 25.01 25.88 23.11
N ASN A 539 23.84 25.23 23.08
CA ASN A 539 22.99 25.05 24.26
C ASN A 539 23.14 23.68 24.94
N GLU A 540 24.01 22.79 24.45
CA GLU A 540 24.21 21.46 25.08
C GLU A 540 24.62 21.54 26.55
N HIS A 541 25.40 22.56 26.92
CA HIS A 541 25.83 22.78 28.30
C HIS A 541 24.65 23.03 29.24
N VAL A 542 23.56 23.66 28.75
CA VAL A 542 22.33 23.90 29.51
C VAL A 542 21.64 22.57 29.81
N PHE A 543 21.51 21.70 28.80
CA PHE A 543 20.89 20.38 28.97
C PHE A 543 21.73 19.48 29.87
N GLN A 544 23.06 19.51 29.72
CA GLN A 544 23.97 18.75 30.57
C GLN A 544 23.85 19.18 32.04
N ALA A 545 23.87 20.48 32.33
CA ALA A 545 23.74 21.00 33.69
C ALA A 545 22.39 20.61 34.31
N HIS A 546 21.31 20.65 33.52
CA HIS A 546 19.98 20.21 33.96
C HIS A 546 19.96 18.71 34.27
N ALA A 547 20.53 17.88 33.38
CA ALA A 547 20.58 16.43 33.52
C ALA A 547 21.39 15.92 34.72
N THR A 548 22.28 16.75 35.26
CA THR A 548 23.05 16.45 36.49
C THR A 548 22.50 17.14 37.74
N SER A 549 21.39 17.87 37.63
CA SER A 549 20.79 18.60 38.75
C SER A 549 19.75 17.78 39.53
N ASP A 550 19.25 18.34 40.63
CA ASP A 550 18.11 17.76 41.35
C ASP A 550 16.82 17.72 40.51
N LYS A 551 16.75 18.53 39.44
CA LYS A 551 15.62 18.59 38.50
C LYS A 551 15.78 17.66 37.30
N ARG A 552 16.80 16.80 37.26
CA ARG A 552 17.18 15.99 36.08
C ARG A 552 16.06 15.17 35.44
N TRP A 553 15.09 14.70 36.23
CA TRP A 553 13.92 13.94 35.73
C TRP A 553 12.77 14.84 35.26
N THR A 554 12.98 16.15 35.16
CA THR A 554 12.02 17.09 34.58
C THR A 554 12.49 17.57 33.22
N ILE A 555 11.60 18.18 32.45
CA ILE A 555 11.91 18.68 31.11
C ILE A 555 12.36 20.14 31.20
N HIS A 556 13.55 20.42 30.68
CA HIS A 556 14.03 21.80 30.59
C HIS A 556 13.20 22.57 29.55
N PRO A 557 12.67 23.78 29.86
CA PRO A 557 11.79 24.54 28.94
C PRO A 557 12.39 24.81 27.56
N LEU A 558 13.71 25.04 27.50
CA LEU A 558 14.44 25.22 26.23
C LEU A 558 14.27 24.03 25.27
N MET A 559 14.14 22.80 25.77
CA MET A 559 13.91 21.63 24.90
C MET A 559 12.61 21.79 24.10
N GLU A 560 11.53 22.22 24.75
CA GLU A 560 10.24 22.45 24.11
C GLU A 560 10.26 23.69 23.19
N GLU A 561 10.99 24.74 23.57
CA GLU A 561 11.22 25.89 22.69
C GLU A 561 11.93 25.47 21.40
N LEU A 562 13.00 24.67 21.49
CA LEU A 562 13.75 24.20 20.32
C LEU A 562 12.90 23.27 19.43
N LYS A 563 12.05 22.41 20.02
CA LYS A 563 11.08 21.62 19.25
C LYS A 563 10.09 22.50 18.48
N SER A 564 9.60 23.58 19.09
CA SER A 564 8.74 24.55 18.39
C SER A 564 9.46 25.18 17.20
N LYS A 565 10.69 25.68 17.41
CA LYS A 565 11.50 26.25 16.33
C LYS A 565 11.79 25.23 15.22
N ALA A 566 12.05 23.97 15.57
CA ALA A 566 12.28 22.90 14.60
C ALA A 566 11.03 22.62 13.75
N ARG A 567 9.83 22.58 14.37
CA ARG A 567 8.55 22.46 13.66
C ARG A 567 8.30 23.63 12.71
N GLU A 568 8.50 24.86 13.18
CA GLU A 568 8.37 26.08 12.36
C GLU A 568 9.33 26.07 11.16
N ALA A 569 10.53 25.51 11.32
CA ALA A 569 11.51 25.34 10.25
C ALA A 569 11.23 24.14 9.32
N GLY A 570 10.20 23.34 9.59
CA GLY A 570 9.90 22.11 8.83
C GLY A 570 10.89 20.97 9.07
N LEU A 571 11.63 20.99 10.17
CA LEU A 571 12.61 19.99 10.59
C LEU A 571 12.00 19.00 11.61
N TRP A 572 10.83 18.44 11.30
CA TRP A 572 10.07 17.60 12.24
C TRP A 572 9.68 16.27 11.60
N ASN A 573 9.67 15.17 12.38
CA ASN A 573 9.33 13.83 11.91
C ASN A 573 10.11 13.40 10.64
N LEU A 574 11.38 13.82 10.53
CA LEU A 574 12.22 13.60 9.34
C LEU A 574 12.49 12.12 9.04
N TRP A 575 12.31 11.24 10.03
CA TRP A 575 12.62 9.82 10.00
C TRP A 575 11.59 8.97 9.27
N VAL A 576 10.36 9.46 9.05
CA VAL A 576 9.26 8.60 8.58
C VAL A 576 9.54 8.12 7.16
N PRO A 577 9.74 6.80 6.96
CA PRO A 577 10.12 6.28 5.66
C PRO A 577 8.97 6.36 4.66
N LEU A 578 9.30 6.45 3.37
CA LEU A 578 8.34 6.63 2.28
C LEU A 578 7.20 5.59 2.29
N ASP A 579 7.49 4.33 2.63
CA ASP A 579 6.51 3.26 2.74
C ASP A 579 5.49 3.54 3.87
N SER A 580 5.96 4.01 5.01
CA SER A 580 5.18 4.30 6.22
C SER A 580 4.40 5.61 6.07
N ALA A 581 4.97 6.62 5.42
CA ALA A 581 4.26 7.84 5.02
C ALA A 581 3.15 7.52 4.00
N SER A 582 3.42 6.61 3.05
CA SER A 582 2.41 6.13 2.10
C SER A 582 1.29 5.37 2.81
N LEU A 583 1.61 4.50 3.78
CA LEU A 583 0.62 3.83 4.65
C LEU A 583 -0.25 4.84 5.42
N ALA A 584 0.36 5.82 6.08
CA ALA A 584 -0.36 6.86 6.81
C ALA A 584 -1.25 7.71 5.90
N SER A 585 -0.83 7.96 4.65
CA SER A 585 -1.63 8.70 3.66
C SER A 585 -2.87 7.94 3.20
N LYS A 586 -2.81 6.61 3.17
CA LYS A 586 -3.92 5.72 2.78
C LYS A 586 -4.98 5.57 3.89
N MET A 587 -4.63 5.82 5.16
CA MET A 587 -5.50 5.65 6.34
C MET A 587 -6.43 6.85 6.64
N ARG A 588 -6.55 7.85 5.76
CA ARG A 588 -7.25 9.14 6.01
C ARG A 588 -6.78 9.89 7.28
N LEU A 589 -5.61 9.55 7.81
CA LEU A 589 -4.95 10.32 8.89
C LEU A 589 -4.17 11.53 8.35
N LEU A 590 -3.98 11.60 7.03
CA LEU A 590 -3.30 12.69 6.33
C LEU A 590 -4.25 13.37 5.33
N GLU A 591 -4.73 14.56 5.67
CA GLU A 591 -4.92 15.60 4.67
C GLU A 591 -3.55 16.24 4.45
N ASN A 592 -2.76 15.69 3.52
CA ASN A 592 -1.53 16.33 3.07
C ASN A 592 -1.91 17.51 2.18
N GLN A 593 -2.24 18.66 2.77
CA GLN A 593 -2.24 19.93 2.03
C GLN A 593 -1.49 21.00 2.80
N ARG A 594 -0.32 21.33 2.28
CA ARG A 594 0.25 22.70 2.34
C ARG A 594 -0.65 23.67 1.54
N ALA A 595 -1.92 23.78 1.92
CA ALA A 595 -2.81 24.85 1.50
C ALA A 595 -3.23 25.58 2.78
N VAL A 596 -2.52 26.66 3.09
CA VAL A 596 -2.96 27.62 4.10
C VAL A 596 -4.20 28.30 3.53
N HIS A 597 -5.37 27.87 3.98
CA HIS A 597 -6.60 28.65 3.89
C HIS A 597 -7.25 28.68 5.27
N ASN A 598 -7.31 29.88 5.85
CA ASN A 598 -8.06 30.21 7.07
C ASN A 598 -7.69 29.49 8.37
N GLY A 599 -6.41 29.16 8.59
CA GLY A 599 -5.87 29.01 9.95
C GLY A 599 -6.31 27.81 10.78
N THR A 600 -7.04 26.83 10.23
CA THR A 600 -7.34 25.56 10.92
C THR A 600 -7.05 24.37 10.02
N THR A 601 -6.02 23.59 10.36
CA THR A 601 -5.58 22.36 9.68
C THR A 601 -6.28 21.15 10.31
N SER A 602 -6.98 20.33 9.54
CA SER A 602 -7.70 19.12 10.01
C SER A 602 -7.02 17.80 9.62
N GLY A 603 -5.69 17.70 9.76
CA GLY A 603 -4.90 16.46 9.62
C GLY A 603 -3.56 16.56 10.38
N PHE A 604 -2.98 15.43 10.82
CA PHE A 604 -1.75 15.42 11.66
C PHE A 604 -0.49 15.15 10.83
N ASP A 605 0.56 15.94 11.01
CA ASP A 605 1.81 15.87 10.22
C ASP A 605 2.65 14.62 10.55
N VAL A 606 2.63 13.61 9.66
CA VAL A 606 3.43 12.38 9.81
C VAL A 606 4.87 12.54 9.32
N GLY A 607 5.29 13.70 8.81
CA GLY A 607 6.65 13.91 8.31
C GLY A 607 6.81 13.79 6.79
N LEU A 608 8.05 13.89 6.32
CA LEU A 608 8.40 14.23 4.93
C LEU A 608 8.45 13.06 3.93
N GLY A 609 8.24 11.82 4.40
CA GLY A 609 8.27 10.60 3.58
C GLY A 609 9.59 10.40 2.84
N LEU A 610 10.73 10.51 3.54
CA LEU A 610 12.05 10.32 2.95
C LEU A 610 12.33 8.84 2.76
N THR A 611 13.18 8.47 1.79
CA THR A 611 13.75 7.12 1.81
C THR A 611 14.79 6.99 2.94
N ASN A 612 15.16 5.77 3.33
CA ASN A 612 16.20 5.57 4.34
C ASN A 612 17.53 6.19 3.88
N LEU A 613 17.85 6.08 2.59
CA LEU A 613 19.04 6.69 2.00
C LEU A 613 19.00 8.23 2.05
N GLU A 614 17.84 8.84 1.77
CA GLU A 614 17.64 10.28 1.87
C GLU A 614 17.72 10.80 3.32
N TYR A 615 17.28 9.99 4.28
CA TYR A 615 17.32 10.33 5.70
C TYR A 615 18.72 10.19 6.32
N ALA A 616 19.56 9.29 5.78
CA ALA A 616 20.89 8.99 6.31
C ALA A 616 21.77 10.23 6.61
N PRO A 617 21.99 11.17 5.66
CA PRO A 617 22.84 12.34 5.93
C PRO A 617 22.22 13.31 6.94
N LEU A 618 20.89 13.38 7.05
CA LEU A 618 20.21 14.19 8.05
C LEU A 618 20.38 13.57 9.46
N CYS A 619 20.28 12.25 9.54
CA CYS A 619 20.50 11.50 10.77
C CYS A 619 21.96 11.58 11.24
N GLU A 620 22.92 11.60 10.31
CA GLU A 620 24.34 11.86 10.60
C GLU A 620 24.54 13.24 11.24
N ILE A 621 23.93 14.31 10.72
CA ILE A 621 24.00 15.64 11.34
C ILE A 621 23.45 15.61 12.78
N MET A 622 22.27 15.01 12.98
CA MET A 622 21.67 14.89 14.32
C MET A 622 22.56 14.10 15.27
N GLY A 623 23.27 13.08 14.77
CA GLY A 623 24.21 12.27 15.56
C GLY A 623 25.36 13.06 16.17
N ARG A 624 25.65 14.27 15.69
CA ARG A 624 26.67 15.15 16.27
C ARG A 624 26.29 15.61 17.68
N SER A 625 25.03 15.51 18.09
CA SER A 625 24.58 15.80 19.46
C SER A 625 23.62 14.72 19.95
N VAL A 626 23.83 14.22 21.16
CA VAL A 626 22.90 13.31 21.83
C VAL A 626 21.52 13.95 22.10
N TRP A 627 21.45 15.29 22.16
CA TRP A 627 20.21 16.04 22.41
C TRP A 627 19.41 16.33 21.14
N ALA A 628 20.07 16.38 19.98
CA ALA A 628 19.46 16.79 18.72
C ALA A 628 18.29 15.91 18.27
N PRO A 629 18.35 14.56 18.32
CA PRO A 629 17.27 13.73 17.83
C PRO A 629 15.91 14.03 18.49
N GLU A 630 15.87 14.39 19.78
CA GLU A 630 14.60 14.75 20.44
C GLU A 630 14.03 16.07 19.90
N ILE A 631 14.89 17.05 19.62
CA ILE A 631 14.49 18.37 19.11
C ILE A 631 13.75 18.26 17.76
N PHE A 632 14.10 17.26 16.94
CA PHE A 632 13.50 17.04 15.62
C PHE A 632 12.48 15.89 15.60
N ASN A 633 12.05 15.41 16.77
CA ASN A 633 11.19 14.23 16.96
C ASN A 633 11.68 12.96 16.25
N CYS A 634 12.99 12.79 16.25
CA CYS A 634 13.74 11.72 15.59
C CYS A 634 14.49 10.83 16.59
N SER A 635 14.19 10.88 17.89
CA SER A 635 14.88 10.09 18.92
C SER A 635 14.35 8.66 19.06
N ALA A 636 15.23 7.73 19.42
CA ALA A 636 14.81 6.44 19.98
C ALA A 636 14.33 6.62 21.44
N PRO A 637 13.46 5.72 21.97
CA PRO A 637 12.82 4.61 21.29
C PRO A 637 11.54 5.02 20.51
N ASP A 638 11.14 6.29 20.57
CA ASP A 638 9.88 6.79 20.04
C ASP A 638 9.71 6.58 18.54
N THR A 639 10.75 6.85 17.74
CA THR A 639 10.72 6.57 16.29
C THR A 639 10.36 5.12 15.98
N GLY A 640 10.99 4.15 16.64
CA GLY A 640 10.65 2.74 16.47
C GLY A 640 9.24 2.38 16.98
N ASN A 641 8.79 2.99 18.07
CA ASN A 641 7.43 2.78 18.59
C ASN A 641 6.36 3.39 17.67
N MET A 642 6.60 4.59 17.14
CA MET A 642 5.74 5.23 16.15
C MET A 642 5.67 4.39 14.88
N GLU A 643 6.78 3.81 14.42
CA GLU A 643 6.78 2.92 13.26
C GLU A 643 5.95 1.64 13.48
N VAL A 644 6.02 1.05 14.68
CA VAL A 644 5.17 -0.08 15.06
C VAL A 644 3.69 0.30 14.99
N LEU A 645 3.32 1.46 15.55
CA LEU A 645 1.93 1.92 15.53
C LEU A 645 1.45 2.26 14.12
N LEU A 646 2.32 2.83 13.28
CA LEU A 646 2.04 3.10 11.87
C LEU A 646 1.75 1.81 11.08
N LYS A 647 2.56 0.77 11.29
CA LYS A 647 2.47 -0.48 10.52
C LYS A 647 1.42 -1.47 11.06
N TYR A 648 1.27 -1.52 12.37
CA TYR A 648 0.53 -2.60 13.05
C TYR A 648 -0.56 -2.10 14.00
N GLY A 649 -0.64 -0.79 14.24
CA GLY A 649 -1.64 -0.20 15.11
C GLY A 649 -3.02 -0.16 14.45
N THR A 650 -4.07 -0.43 15.23
CA THR A 650 -5.45 -0.17 14.79
C THR A 650 -5.71 1.35 14.73
N PRO A 651 -6.75 1.82 14.01
CA PRO A 651 -7.09 3.24 13.96
C PRO A 651 -7.26 3.88 15.35
N LEU A 652 -7.85 3.15 16.31
CA LEU A 652 -7.99 3.61 17.69
C LEU A 652 -6.63 3.73 18.39
N GLN A 653 -5.77 2.73 18.27
CA GLN A 653 -4.42 2.77 18.85
C GLN A 653 -3.58 3.91 18.25
N GLN A 654 -3.71 4.16 16.95
CA GLN A 654 -3.03 5.26 16.27
C GLN A 654 -3.54 6.63 16.76
N GLN A 655 -4.86 6.81 16.91
CA GLN A 655 -5.42 8.05 17.46
C GLN A 655 -4.97 8.32 18.90
N LEU A 656 -4.95 7.29 19.74
CA LEU A 656 -4.61 7.43 21.16
C LEU A 656 -3.11 7.64 21.38
N TRP A 657 -2.26 6.93 20.64
CA TRP A 657 -0.83 6.86 20.96
C TRP A 657 0.08 7.41 19.86
N LEU A 658 -0.17 7.08 18.59
CA LEU A 658 0.69 7.52 17.50
C LEU A 658 0.61 9.03 17.29
N LYS A 659 -0.61 9.58 17.26
CA LYS A 659 -0.81 11.02 17.04
C LYS A 659 -0.07 11.88 18.08
N PRO A 660 -0.25 11.67 19.40
CA PRO A 660 0.50 12.43 20.41
C PRO A 660 2.03 12.25 20.32
N LEU A 661 2.51 11.07 19.90
CA LEU A 661 3.93 10.83 19.66
C LEU A 661 4.45 11.62 18.43
N LEU A 662 3.68 11.68 17.33
CA LEU A 662 4.02 12.48 16.15
C LEU A 662 4.00 13.99 16.43
N GLU A 663 3.12 14.43 17.34
CA GLU A 663 3.08 15.81 17.85
C GLU A 663 4.23 16.11 18.84
N GLY A 664 4.86 15.06 19.40
CA GLY A 664 5.90 15.15 20.42
C GLY A 664 5.38 15.59 21.79
N SER A 665 4.06 15.47 22.04
CA SER A 665 3.41 15.85 23.29
C SER A 665 3.49 14.77 24.37
N ILE A 666 3.67 13.52 23.97
CA ILE A 666 4.04 12.40 24.85
C ILE A 666 5.33 11.74 24.37
N ARG A 667 5.88 10.89 25.22
CA ARG A 667 6.98 9.96 24.94
C ARG A 667 6.49 8.53 25.15
N SER A 668 7.32 7.59 24.74
CA SER A 668 7.05 6.15 24.83
C SER A 668 8.31 5.39 25.21
N CYS A 669 8.11 4.14 25.62
CA CYS A 669 9.21 3.21 25.88
C CYS A 669 8.94 1.83 25.28
N PHE A 670 9.98 1.01 25.17
CA PHE A 670 9.87 -0.38 24.71
C PHE A 670 10.39 -1.33 25.78
N ALA A 671 9.49 -2.18 26.28
CA ALA A 671 9.73 -3.02 27.44
C ALA A 671 9.86 -4.48 26.99
N MET A 672 11.06 -4.85 26.54
CA MET A 672 11.37 -6.19 26.04
C MET A 672 12.34 -6.93 26.98
N THR A 673 13.51 -6.35 27.21
CA THR A 673 14.62 -6.98 27.95
C THR A 673 14.23 -7.27 29.40
N GLU A 674 14.60 -8.44 29.89
CA GLU A 674 14.34 -8.94 31.24
C GLU A 674 15.65 -9.14 32.01
N PRO A 675 15.70 -8.84 33.31
CA PRO A 675 16.92 -8.97 34.11
C PRO A 675 17.30 -10.41 34.43
N THR A 676 16.33 -11.34 34.45
CA THR A 676 16.52 -12.73 34.89
C THR A 676 16.87 -13.70 33.75
N VAL A 677 16.86 -13.25 32.50
CA VAL A 677 17.12 -14.09 31.33
C VAL A 677 18.01 -13.39 30.30
N ALA A 678 18.78 -14.18 29.56
CA ALA A 678 19.59 -13.70 28.45
C ALA A 678 18.69 -13.25 27.28
N SER A 679 18.29 -11.98 27.31
CA SER A 679 17.31 -11.38 26.39
C SER A 679 17.85 -11.12 24.98
N SER A 680 19.14 -11.36 24.73
CA SER A 680 19.73 -11.34 23.38
C SER A 680 19.11 -12.42 22.49
N ASP A 681 18.72 -13.55 23.07
CA ASP A 681 17.79 -14.49 22.47
C ASP A 681 16.36 -14.15 22.94
N ALA A 682 15.59 -13.54 22.04
CA ALA A 682 14.22 -13.12 22.33
C ALA A 682 13.27 -14.28 22.70
N THR A 683 13.64 -15.55 22.42
CA THR A 683 12.83 -16.71 22.80
C THR A 683 12.84 -16.97 24.31
N ASN A 684 13.87 -16.44 25.00
CA ASN A 684 14.03 -16.55 26.46
C ASN A 684 13.13 -15.62 27.27
N ILE A 685 12.49 -14.62 26.67
CA ILE A 685 11.55 -13.71 27.35
C ILE A 685 10.47 -14.50 28.10
N GLN A 686 10.28 -14.25 29.40
CA GLN A 686 9.37 -15.01 30.27
C GLN A 686 8.17 -14.22 30.77
N ALA A 687 8.20 -12.89 30.71
CA ALA A 687 7.09 -12.07 31.19
C ALA A 687 5.77 -12.49 30.54
N SER A 688 4.70 -12.64 31.33
CA SER A 688 3.46 -13.28 30.91
C SER A 688 2.42 -12.25 30.45
N ILE A 689 1.68 -12.59 29.40
CA ILE A 689 0.48 -11.90 28.93
C ILE A 689 -0.66 -12.91 28.94
N ARG A 690 -1.48 -12.90 30.00
CA ARG A 690 -2.56 -13.89 30.16
C ARG A 690 -3.92 -13.27 29.83
N ARG A 691 -4.69 -13.92 28.96
CA ARG A 691 -6.04 -13.47 28.61
C ARG A 691 -7.04 -13.82 29.72
N GLU A 692 -7.85 -12.85 30.11
CA GLU A 692 -9.00 -13.00 31.01
C GLU A 692 -10.22 -12.30 30.41
N GLY A 693 -11.07 -13.07 29.72
CA GLY A 693 -12.24 -12.51 29.03
C GLY A 693 -11.85 -11.48 27.96
N ASN A 694 -12.25 -10.22 28.16
CA ASN A 694 -11.96 -9.09 27.27
C ASN A 694 -10.74 -8.26 27.73
N ARG A 695 -9.90 -8.78 28.62
CA ARG A 695 -8.69 -8.12 29.11
C ARG A 695 -7.48 -9.03 29.07
N TYR A 696 -6.30 -8.44 29.17
CA TYR A 696 -5.05 -9.13 29.45
C TYR A 696 -4.51 -8.71 30.81
N ILE A 697 -3.98 -9.69 31.54
CA ILE A 697 -3.22 -9.49 32.78
C ILE A 697 -1.74 -9.73 32.49
N LEU A 698 -0.93 -8.71 32.75
CA LEU A 698 0.49 -8.71 32.47
C LEU A 698 1.27 -8.84 33.77
N ASN A 699 2.30 -9.71 33.75
CA ASN A 699 3.23 -9.86 34.87
C ASN A 699 4.67 -10.01 34.35
N GLY A 700 5.60 -9.26 34.94
CA GLY A 700 7.03 -9.42 34.66
C GLY A 700 7.88 -8.23 35.07
N ARG A 701 9.19 -8.46 35.12
CA ARG A 701 10.22 -7.43 35.36
C ARG A 701 10.93 -7.12 34.05
N LYS A 702 10.93 -5.86 33.64
CA LYS A 702 11.65 -5.37 32.47
C LYS A 702 12.75 -4.41 32.90
N TRP A 703 13.85 -4.37 32.18
CA TRP A 703 14.94 -3.43 32.45
C TRP A 703 15.55 -2.94 31.14
N TRP A 704 16.35 -1.87 31.21
CA TRP A 704 16.78 -1.11 30.03
C TRP A 704 15.60 -0.54 29.21
N THR A 705 14.49 -0.25 29.90
CA THR A 705 13.31 0.38 29.33
C THR A 705 13.59 1.87 29.14
N SER A 706 14.26 2.20 28.04
CA SER A 706 14.70 3.57 27.72
C SER A 706 13.52 4.52 27.57
N GLY A 707 13.63 5.73 28.10
CA GLY A 707 12.57 6.74 28.07
C GLY A 707 11.55 6.65 29.20
N ALA A 708 11.48 5.54 29.94
CA ALA A 708 10.47 5.36 31.00
C ALA A 708 10.67 6.29 32.20
N MET A 709 11.84 6.90 32.37
CA MET A 709 12.07 7.89 33.42
C MET A 709 11.55 9.28 33.06
N ASP A 710 11.24 9.52 31.78
CA ASP A 710 10.71 10.79 31.32
C ASP A 710 9.25 10.96 31.78
N PRO A 711 8.87 12.08 32.42
CA PRO A 711 7.51 12.29 32.92
C PRO A 711 6.45 12.35 31.80
N ARG A 712 6.86 12.56 30.55
CA ARG A 712 6.00 12.51 29.37
C ARG A 712 5.85 11.10 28.82
N CYS A 713 6.58 10.09 29.32
CA CYS A 713 6.44 8.71 28.87
C CYS A 713 5.10 8.13 29.31
N LYS A 714 4.12 8.13 28.40
CA LYS A 714 2.74 7.70 28.70
C LYS A 714 2.41 6.29 28.23
N VAL A 715 3.20 5.72 27.31
CA VAL A 715 2.92 4.38 26.76
C VAL A 715 4.16 3.52 26.65
N ALA A 716 4.03 2.27 27.09
CA ALA A 716 4.99 1.21 26.84
C ALA A 716 4.45 0.26 25.76
N ILE A 717 5.31 -0.13 24.82
CA ILE A 717 5.10 -1.36 24.05
C ILE A 717 5.76 -2.49 24.84
N PHE A 718 4.96 -3.35 25.45
CA PHE A 718 5.40 -4.48 26.26
C PHE A 718 5.45 -5.76 25.43
N MET A 719 6.55 -6.51 25.53
CA MET A 719 6.68 -7.85 24.92
C MET A 719 6.69 -8.94 25.99
N GLY A 720 5.86 -9.97 25.80
CA GLY A 720 5.77 -11.11 26.73
C GLY A 720 5.16 -12.34 26.07
N LYS A 721 5.22 -13.49 26.75
CA LYS A 721 4.62 -14.76 26.30
C LYS A 721 3.11 -14.76 26.51
N THR A 722 2.38 -15.03 25.45
CA THR A 722 0.93 -15.27 25.47
C THR A 722 0.61 -16.76 25.48
N ASP A 723 1.37 -17.56 24.73
CA ASP A 723 1.20 -19.02 24.69
C ASP A 723 2.57 -19.73 24.72
N PRO A 724 3.01 -20.23 25.89
CA PRO A 724 4.26 -21.00 26.01
C PRO A 724 4.26 -22.36 25.27
N ALA A 725 3.10 -22.87 24.85
CA ALA A 725 2.97 -24.14 24.13
C ALA A 725 2.98 -23.96 22.59
N ALA A 726 2.81 -22.74 22.10
CA ALA A 726 2.91 -22.42 20.68
C ALA A 726 4.33 -22.69 20.11
N PRO A 727 4.50 -22.77 18.77
CA PRO A 727 5.81 -22.81 18.14
C PRO A 727 6.72 -21.67 18.65
N LEU A 728 8.03 -21.93 18.79
CA LEU A 728 8.97 -21.07 19.51
C LEU A 728 8.90 -19.57 19.16
N HIS A 729 8.73 -19.24 17.88
CA HIS A 729 8.66 -17.86 17.38
C HIS A 729 7.24 -17.27 17.32
N ALA A 730 6.26 -17.99 17.84
CA ALA A 730 4.85 -17.60 17.94
C ALA A 730 4.36 -17.57 19.41
N GLN A 731 5.25 -17.68 20.39
CA GLN A 731 4.87 -17.69 21.81
C GLN A 731 4.64 -16.29 22.38
N GLN A 732 5.28 -15.27 21.80
CA GLN A 732 5.29 -13.90 22.31
C GLN A 732 4.36 -13.00 21.52
N SER A 733 3.76 -12.02 22.21
CA SER A 733 2.98 -10.93 21.63
C SER A 733 3.52 -9.57 22.07
N MET A 734 3.09 -8.51 21.40
CA MET A 734 3.29 -7.14 21.84
C MET A 734 1.96 -6.48 22.19
N ILE A 735 1.95 -5.70 23.26
CA ILE A 735 0.74 -5.07 23.80
C ILE A 735 1.05 -3.67 24.31
N LEU A 736 0.13 -2.74 24.08
CA LEU A 736 0.24 -1.36 24.55
C LEU A 736 -0.17 -1.27 26.02
N VAL A 737 0.66 -0.62 26.83
CA VAL A 737 0.42 -0.43 28.27
C VAL A 737 0.54 1.05 28.59
N ASP A 738 -0.51 1.64 29.14
CA ASP A 738 -0.44 2.98 29.71
C ASP A 738 0.46 2.94 30.95
N MET A 739 1.46 3.81 31.00
CA MET A 739 2.44 3.87 32.10
C MET A 739 1.81 4.26 33.45
N GLU A 740 0.61 4.83 33.44
CA GLU A 740 -0.17 5.15 34.65
C GLU A 740 -1.10 4.00 35.09
N SER A 741 -1.11 2.87 34.37
CA SER A 741 -1.93 1.71 34.73
C SER A 741 -1.55 1.18 36.12
N PRO A 742 -2.54 0.85 36.98
CA PRO A 742 -2.27 0.18 38.25
C PRO A 742 -1.42 -1.08 38.06
N GLY A 743 -0.36 -1.20 38.87
CA GLY A 743 0.60 -2.30 38.80
C GLY A 743 1.87 -2.02 37.98
N VAL A 744 1.93 -0.91 37.22
CA VAL A 744 3.17 -0.44 36.60
C VAL A 744 3.98 0.34 37.64
N LYS A 745 5.22 -0.09 37.88
CA LYS A 745 6.11 0.57 38.85
C LYS A 745 7.53 0.70 38.30
N ILE A 746 7.97 1.94 38.14
CA ILE A 746 9.39 2.25 37.92
C ILE A 746 10.14 1.94 39.22
N ILE A 747 11.09 1.01 39.17
CA ILE A 747 11.85 0.55 40.34
C ILE A 747 13.05 1.45 40.59
N ARG A 748 13.84 1.73 39.54
CA ARG A 748 15.04 2.56 39.60
C ARG A 748 15.55 2.94 38.21
N PRO A 749 16.31 4.04 38.08
CA PRO A 749 17.14 4.29 36.91
C PRO A 749 18.35 3.34 36.86
N LEU A 750 18.90 3.15 35.67
CA LEU A 750 20.12 2.41 35.37
C LEU A 750 21.15 3.37 34.80
N THR A 751 22.42 3.17 35.16
CA THR A 751 23.52 4.02 34.70
C THR A 751 24.35 3.33 33.63
N VAL A 752 24.82 4.10 32.64
CA VAL A 752 25.80 3.69 31.64
C VAL A 752 27.12 4.41 31.97
N PHE A 753 28.12 3.68 32.48
CA PHE A 753 29.39 4.28 32.94
C PHE A 753 29.21 5.48 33.90
N GLY A 754 28.17 5.45 34.73
CA GLY A 754 27.84 6.53 35.67
C GLY A 754 26.92 7.63 35.12
N TYR A 755 26.60 7.63 33.81
CA TYR A 755 25.61 8.52 33.24
C TYR A 755 24.19 7.97 33.44
N GLU A 756 23.27 8.82 33.94
CA GLU A 756 21.84 8.48 34.12
C GLU A 756 20.99 8.77 32.88
N ASP A 757 21.53 9.48 31.90
CA ASP A 757 20.87 9.88 30.64
C ASP A 757 19.55 10.65 30.83
N ALA A 758 19.43 11.37 31.96
CA ALA A 758 18.23 12.11 32.32
C ALA A 758 17.94 13.29 31.36
N PRO A 759 16.66 13.66 31.13
CA PRO A 759 15.45 13.05 31.69
C PRO A 759 15.03 11.75 30.99
N HIS A 760 15.65 11.40 29.87
CA HIS A 760 15.28 10.23 29.07
C HIS A 760 15.44 8.92 29.86
N GLY A 761 16.66 8.66 30.33
CA GLY A 761 17.06 7.58 31.20
C GLY A 761 16.78 6.16 30.69
N HIS A 762 17.19 5.20 31.53
CA HIS A 762 16.92 3.78 31.35
C HIS A 762 16.37 3.22 32.65
N ALA A 763 15.18 2.61 32.63
CA ALA A 763 14.54 2.14 33.86
C ALA A 763 14.52 0.62 33.98
N GLU A 764 14.59 0.15 35.22
CA GLU A 764 13.97 -1.11 35.62
C GLU A 764 12.50 -0.86 35.99
N VAL A 765 11.58 -1.62 35.40
CA VAL A 765 10.13 -1.46 35.52
C VAL A 765 9.50 -2.80 35.87
N SER A 766 8.70 -2.82 36.94
CA SER A 766 7.84 -3.96 37.30
C SER A 766 6.45 -3.77 36.72
N PHE A 767 5.89 -4.85 36.19
CA PHE A 767 4.50 -4.95 35.77
C PHE A 767 3.87 -6.05 36.64
N GLU A 768 3.03 -5.67 37.60
CA GLU A 768 2.42 -6.58 38.57
C GLU A 768 0.90 -6.53 38.44
N ASN A 769 0.31 -7.59 37.88
CA ASN A 769 -1.12 -7.72 37.61
C ASN A 769 -1.71 -6.54 36.83
N VAL A 770 -0.95 -5.99 35.90
CA VAL A 770 -1.39 -4.86 35.07
C VAL A 770 -2.49 -5.35 34.15
N SER A 771 -3.69 -4.76 34.25
CA SER A 771 -4.87 -5.17 33.50
C SER A 771 -5.18 -4.19 32.37
N VAL A 772 -5.04 -4.63 31.12
CA VAL A 772 -5.32 -3.80 29.92
C VAL A 772 -6.46 -4.40 29.09
N PRO A 773 -7.21 -3.58 28.34
CA PRO A 773 -8.21 -4.08 27.39
C PRO A 773 -7.60 -5.01 26.33
N ALA A 774 -8.38 -5.96 25.80
CA ALA A 774 -7.90 -6.86 24.75
C ALA A 774 -7.50 -6.12 23.46
N GLU A 775 -8.13 -4.98 23.21
CA GLU A 775 -7.89 -4.09 22.06
C GLU A 775 -6.52 -3.40 22.13
N ASN A 776 -5.78 -3.48 23.24
CA ASN A 776 -4.42 -2.96 23.34
C ASN A 776 -3.38 -3.88 22.67
N LEU A 777 -3.75 -5.11 22.32
CA LEU A 777 -2.86 -6.05 21.65
C LEU A 777 -2.50 -5.51 20.26
N LEU A 778 -1.22 -5.53 19.91
CA LEU A 778 -0.75 -5.11 18.60
C LEU A 778 -0.81 -6.30 17.64
N LEU A 779 -1.45 -6.10 16.48
CA LEU A 779 -1.64 -7.07 15.40
C LEU A 779 -2.41 -8.35 15.75
N GLY A 780 -1.97 -9.12 16.77
CA GLY A 780 -2.59 -10.36 17.19
C GLY A 780 -1.70 -11.18 18.14
N GLU A 781 -2.29 -12.20 18.77
CA GLU A 781 -1.57 -13.12 19.65
C GLU A 781 -0.49 -13.90 18.86
N GLY A 782 0.68 -14.07 19.46
CA GLY A 782 1.82 -14.79 18.85
C GLY A 782 2.57 -14.00 17.77
N ARG A 783 2.20 -12.75 17.50
CA ARG A 783 2.81 -11.92 16.45
C ARG A 783 3.97 -11.05 16.95
N GLY A 784 4.47 -11.28 18.17
CA GLY A 784 5.50 -10.45 18.80
C GLY A 784 6.83 -10.46 18.04
N PHE A 785 7.28 -11.63 17.55
CA PHE A 785 8.52 -11.71 16.75
C PHE A 785 8.42 -10.96 15.43
N GLU A 786 7.27 -11.02 14.76
CA GLU A 786 7.04 -10.31 13.51
C GLU A 786 7.13 -8.79 13.70
N ILE A 787 6.45 -8.27 14.72
CA ILE A 787 6.48 -6.84 15.04
C ILE A 787 7.90 -6.42 15.43
N ALA A 788 8.62 -7.22 16.22
CA ALA A 788 10.01 -6.95 16.59
C ALA A 788 10.92 -6.85 15.35
N GLN A 789 10.81 -7.78 14.41
CA GLN A 789 11.61 -7.72 13.17
C GLN A 789 11.24 -6.52 12.30
N GLY A 790 9.95 -6.20 12.19
CA GLY A 790 9.46 -5.02 11.47
C GLY A 790 10.00 -3.71 12.02
N ARG A 791 10.01 -3.56 13.35
CA ARG A 791 10.56 -2.41 14.08
C ARG A 791 12.08 -2.27 13.96
N LEU A 792 12.80 -3.38 14.15
CA LEU A 792 14.25 -3.35 14.35
C LEU A 792 15.05 -3.14 13.06
N GLY A 793 14.42 -3.17 11.87
CA GLY A 793 15.11 -2.89 10.60
C GLY A 793 15.60 -1.43 10.51
N PRO A 794 14.70 -0.46 10.28
CA PRO A 794 15.06 0.96 10.17
C PRO A 794 15.67 1.54 11.45
N GLY A 795 15.16 1.14 12.62
CA GLY A 795 15.67 1.61 13.93
C GLY A 795 17.17 1.36 14.13
N ARG A 796 17.66 0.15 13.78
CA ARG A 796 19.10 -0.18 13.84
C ARG A 796 19.91 0.74 12.95
N LEU A 797 19.40 1.03 11.76
CA LEU A 797 20.10 1.84 10.78
C LEU A 797 20.20 3.31 11.22
N HIS A 798 19.14 3.85 11.84
CA HIS A 798 19.15 5.21 12.40
C HIS A 798 20.25 5.37 13.47
N HIS A 799 20.44 4.37 14.35
CA HIS A 799 21.55 4.39 15.31
C HIS A 799 22.91 4.40 14.62
N CYS A 800 23.09 3.60 13.57
CA CYS A 800 24.33 3.56 12.80
C CYS A 800 24.64 4.90 12.14
N MET A 801 23.64 5.56 11.54
CA MET A 801 23.80 6.90 10.93
C MET A 801 24.24 7.94 11.97
N ARG A 802 23.62 7.94 13.16
CA ARG A 802 24.00 8.88 14.24
C ARG A 802 25.42 8.65 14.75
N LEU A 803 25.88 7.39 14.81
CA LEU A 803 27.24 7.04 15.22
C LEU A 803 28.31 7.64 14.31
N ILE A 804 28.04 7.76 13.00
CA ILE A 804 28.93 8.45 12.06
C ILE A 804 29.04 9.94 12.45
N GLY A 805 27.93 10.58 12.79
CA GLY A 805 27.91 11.97 13.27
C GLY A 805 28.70 12.18 14.57
N MET A 806 28.61 11.25 15.51
CA MET A 806 29.41 11.26 16.75
C MET A 806 30.91 11.17 16.43
N ALA A 807 31.30 10.26 15.52
CA ALA A 807 32.68 10.07 15.09
C ALA A 807 33.24 11.31 14.38
N GLU A 808 32.46 11.94 13.49
CA GLU A 808 32.86 13.19 12.82
C GLU A 808 33.10 14.32 13.81
N ARG A 809 32.19 14.49 14.79
CA ARG A 809 32.37 15.51 15.83
C ARG A 809 33.60 15.25 16.69
N ALA A 810 33.88 13.99 17.02
CA ALA A 810 35.10 13.63 17.74
C ALA A 810 36.36 13.90 16.90
N MET A 811 36.32 13.59 15.60
CA MET A 811 37.42 13.86 14.67
C MET A 811 37.71 15.36 14.53
N GLU A 812 36.69 16.21 14.43
CA GLU A 812 36.88 17.67 14.39
C GLU A 812 37.51 18.21 15.66
N ARG A 813 37.02 17.77 16.83
CA ARG A 813 37.60 18.15 18.13
C ARG A 813 39.04 17.66 18.26
N MET A 814 39.32 16.44 17.83
CA MET A 814 40.65 15.85 17.79
C MET A 814 41.59 16.69 16.92
N ALA A 815 41.21 16.98 15.68
CA ALA A 815 42.03 17.78 14.76
C ALA A 815 42.29 19.21 15.28
N ARG A 816 41.27 19.85 15.87
CA ARG A 816 41.42 21.18 16.50
C ARG A 816 42.38 21.13 17.69
N ARG A 817 42.16 20.20 18.62
CA ARG A 817 43.00 20.00 19.80
C ARG A 817 44.45 19.74 19.42
N ALA A 818 44.68 19.00 18.34
CA ALA A 818 46.02 18.66 17.85
C ALA A 818 46.85 19.90 17.47
N ARG A 819 46.20 20.92 16.89
CA ARG A 819 46.86 22.17 16.46
C ARG A 819 47.01 23.18 17.61
N GLU A 820 46.06 23.21 18.53
CA GLU A 820 46.05 24.19 19.63
C GLU A 820 47.01 23.85 20.78
N ARG A 821 47.41 22.58 20.94
CA ARG A 821 48.21 22.13 22.07
C ARG A 821 49.63 21.79 21.65
N LYS A 822 50.59 22.14 22.51
CA LYS A 822 52.00 21.80 22.35
C LYS A 822 52.49 20.86 23.44
N ALA A 823 53.28 19.87 23.05
CA ALA A 823 54.04 18.99 23.93
C ALA A 823 55.42 18.75 23.34
N PHE A 824 56.45 18.69 24.18
CA PHE A 824 57.85 18.50 23.75
C PHE A 824 58.28 19.49 22.65
N GLY A 825 57.88 20.77 22.79
CA GLY A 825 58.27 21.85 21.88
C GLY A 825 57.54 21.89 20.53
N LYS A 826 56.60 20.98 20.25
CA LYS A 826 55.86 20.91 18.98
C LYS A 826 54.35 20.82 19.22
N GLU A 827 53.55 21.27 18.26
CA GLU A 827 52.11 20.98 18.25
C GLU A 827 51.88 19.48 18.26
N LEU A 828 50.80 19.02 18.91
CA LEU A 828 50.44 17.60 18.91
C LEU A 828 50.27 17.06 17.47
N ALA A 829 49.80 17.90 16.54
CA ALA A 829 49.68 17.59 15.12
C ALA A 829 51.02 17.23 14.43
N MET A 830 52.16 17.65 14.99
CA MET A 830 53.50 17.46 14.41
C MET A 830 54.23 16.22 14.97
N HIS A 831 53.59 15.43 15.84
CA HIS A 831 54.15 14.18 16.35
C HIS A 831 53.79 13.04 15.41
N GLY A 832 54.81 12.31 14.91
CA GLY A 832 54.69 11.41 13.75
C GLY A 832 53.59 10.34 13.86
N GLY A 833 53.41 9.73 15.04
CA GLY A 833 52.38 8.70 15.23
C GLY A 833 50.93 9.21 15.14
N PHE A 834 50.70 10.50 15.40
CA PHE A 834 49.35 11.06 15.40
C PHE A 834 48.78 11.23 13.98
N LEU A 835 49.58 11.65 13.01
CA LEU A 835 49.10 11.83 11.63
C LEU A 835 48.58 10.52 11.02
N GLN A 836 49.25 9.40 11.33
CA GLN A 836 48.77 8.07 10.94
C GLN A 836 47.44 7.74 11.63
N GLN A 837 47.32 7.94 12.95
CA GLN A 837 46.08 7.67 13.68
C GLN A 837 44.91 8.53 13.17
N LEU A 838 45.15 9.80 12.86
CA LEU A 838 44.17 10.70 12.28
C LEU A 838 43.70 10.22 10.91
N ALA A 839 44.63 9.77 10.05
CA ALA A 839 44.30 9.21 8.74
C ALA A 839 43.51 7.90 8.85
N GLU A 840 43.90 6.99 9.75
CA GLU A 840 43.16 5.76 10.03
C GLU A 840 41.74 6.04 10.52
N CYS A 841 41.56 7.01 11.42
CA CYS A 841 40.23 7.42 11.88
C CYS A 841 39.34 7.87 10.71
N ARG A 842 39.89 8.63 9.76
CA ARG A 842 39.13 9.10 8.59
C ARG A 842 38.71 7.92 7.71
N ILE A 843 39.63 6.98 7.47
CA ILE A 843 39.34 5.75 6.73
C ILE A 843 38.20 4.96 7.39
N GLU A 844 38.22 4.81 8.72
CA GLU A 844 37.19 4.07 9.44
C GLU A 844 35.82 4.75 9.38
N ILE A 845 35.76 6.08 9.45
CA ILE A 845 34.51 6.84 9.26
C ILE A 845 33.95 6.61 7.84
N GLU A 846 34.78 6.75 6.80
CA GLU A 846 34.31 6.59 5.42
C GLU A 846 33.83 5.16 5.13
N LYS A 847 34.55 4.14 5.60
CA LYS A 847 34.13 2.74 5.50
C LYS A 847 32.76 2.53 6.14
N ALA A 848 32.60 2.98 7.39
CA ALA A 848 31.36 2.81 8.12
C ALA A 848 30.20 3.57 7.45
N ARG A 849 30.43 4.81 6.99
CA ARG A 849 29.44 5.60 6.25
C ARG A 849 28.95 4.89 5.00
N LEU A 850 29.85 4.42 4.15
CA LEU A 850 29.48 3.72 2.91
C LEU A 850 28.72 2.41 3.16
N LEU A 851 29.09 1.66 4.22
CA LEU A 851 28.35 0.46 4.63
C LEU A 851 26.93 0.79 5.10
N VAL A 852 26.76 1.87 5.86
CA VAL A 852 25.44 2.37 6.31
C VAL A 852 24.60 2.84 5.11
N LEU A 853 25.17 3.60 4.17
CA LEU A 853 24.46 4.06 2.98
C LEU A 853 24.06 2.88 2.06
N ASN A 854 24.92 1.88 1.91
CA ASN A 854 24.58 0.66 1.18
C ASN A 854 23.44 -0.11 1.86
N ALA A 855 23.45 -0.23 3.20
CA ALA A 855 22.35 -0.84 3.93
C ALA A 855 21.03 -0.06 3.76
N ALA A 856 21.09 1.27 3.79
CA ALA A 856 19.94 2.14 3.53
C ALA A 856 19.36 1.94 2.12
N HIS A 857 20.23 1.94 1.10
CA HIS A 857 19.85 1.73 -0.30
C HIS A 857 19.22 0.36 -0.54
N LYS A 858 19.78 -0.71 0.06
CA LYS A 858 19.20 -2.04 -0.05
C LYS A 858 17.87 -2.15 0.69
N LEU A 859 17.74 -1.51 1.85
CA LEU A 859 16.49 -1.47 2.59
C LEU A 859 15.39 -0.77 1.77
N ASP A 860 15.70 0.36 1.14
CA ASP A 860 14.78 1.10 0.26
C ASP A 860 14.33 0.27 -0.96
N ARG A 861 15.25 -0.48 -1.58
CA ARG A 861 14.96 -1.22 -2.82
C ARG A 861 14.34 -2.60 -2.61
N LEU A 862 14.77 -3.31 -1.58
CA LEU A 862 14.49 -4.75 -1.41
C LEU A 862 13.67 -5.07 -0.15
N GLY A 863 13.50 -4.09 0.75
CA GLY A 863 12.84 -4.27 2.04
C GLY A 863 13.69 -4.99 3.09
N ASN A 864 13.17 -5.01 4.31
CA ASN A 864 13.91 -5.43 5.51
C ASN A 864 14.45 -6.88 5.46
N LYS A 865 13.64 -7.83 4.96
CA LYS A 865 14.00 -9.25 4.93
C LYS A 865 15.20 -9.53 4.02
N ALA A 866 15.26 -8.87 2.87
CA ALA A 866 16.35 -9.03 1.91
C ALA A 866 17.61 -8.26 2.34
N ALA A 867 17.45 -7.08 2.95
CA ALA A 867 18.55 -6.23 3.41
C ALA A 867 19.16 -6.67 4.77
N ARG A 868 18.69 -7.76 5.37
CA ARG A 868 19.09 -8.21 6.72
C ARG A 868 20.60 -8.41 6.90
N GLY A 869 21.31 -8.83 5.85
CA GLY A 869 22.75 -9.03 5.90
C GLY A 869 23.50 -7.71 6.02
N GLU A 870 23.16 -6.73 5.19
CA GLU A 870 23.78 -5.42 5.17
C GLU A 870 23.44 -4.61 6.42
N LEU A 871 22.22 -4.75 6.95
CA LEU A 871 21.85 -4.16 8.25
C LEU A 871 22.71 -4.73 9.39
N ALA A 872 22.94 -6.04 9.41
CA ALA A 872 23.81 -6.67 10.41
C ALA A 872 25.27 -6.19 10.28
N ILE A 873 25.79 -6.06 9.05
CA ILE A 873 27.14 -5.53 8.79
C ILE A 873 27.26 -4.09 9.32
N ALA A 874 26.32 -3.22 8.96
CA ALA A 874 26.31 -1.82 9.41
C ALA A 874 26.24 -1.72 10.95
N LYS A 875 25.40 -2.55 11.58
CA LYS A 875 25.19 -2.58 13.04
C LYS A 875 26.43 -3.03 13.82
N VAL A 876 27.33 -3.80 13.22
CA VAL A 876 28.64 -4.14 13.81
C VAL A 876 29.68 -3.07 13.47
N ALA A 877 29.76 -2.62 12.21
CA ALA A 877 30.82 -1.74 11.74
C ALA A 877 30.74 -0.33 12.36
N ALA A 878 29.55 0.29 12.37
CA ALA A 878 29.38 1.67 12.81
C ALA A 878 29.78 1.94 14.27
N PRO A 879 29.32 1.17 15.28
CA PRO A 879 29.72 1.43 16.66
C PRO A 879 31.21 1.18 16.92
N ASN A 880 31.81 0.18 16.26
CA ASN A 880 33.24 -0.11 16.41
C ASN A 880 34.10 0.99 15.77
N ALA A 881 33.72 1.51 14.60
CA ALA A 881 34.39 2.67 13.99
C ALA A 881 34.28 3.92 14.88
N ALA A 882 33.07 4.23 15.37
CA ALA A 882 32.86 5.38 16.25
C ALA A 882 33.67 5.27 17.54
N LEU A 883 33.71 4.11 18.19
CA LEU A 883 34.52 3.88 19.39
C LEU A 883 36.01 4.12 19.14
N LYS A 884 36.57 3.58 18.05
CA LYS A 884 37.99 3.80 17.70
C LYS A 884 38.30 5.28 17.56
N VAL A 885 37.46 6.01 16.83
CA VAL A 885 37.67 7.46 16.58
C VAL A 885 37.52 8.27 17.87
N ILE A 886 36.46 8.03 18.64
CA ILE A 886 36.19 8.78 19.87
C ILE A 886 37.26 8.49 20.91
N ASP A 887 37.70 7.24 21.07
CA ASP A 887 38.77 6.87 22.00
C ASP A 887 40.11 7.52 21.63
N THR A 888 40.45 7.57 20.33
CA THR A 888 41.62 8.31 19.84
C THR A 888 41.51 9.81 20.16
N ALA A 889 40.31 10.38 20.03
CA ALA A 889 40.05 11.78 20.39
C ALA A 889 40.19 12.02 21.90
N ILE A 890 39.70 11.11 22.75
CA ILE A 890 39.86 11.14 24.20
C ILE A 890 41.36 11.13 24.55
N GLN A 891 42.12 10.20 23.98
CA GLN A 891 43.55 10.07 24.23
C GLN A 891 44.31 11.36 23.88
N LEU A 892 43.98 11.99 22.74
CA LEU A 892 44.59 13.26 22.35
C LEU A 892 44.24 14.43 23.30
N HIS A 893 43.05 14.39 23.92
CA HIS A 893 42.66 15.40 24.91
C HIS A 893 43.32 15.18 26.29
N GLY A 894 43.94 14.01 26.51
CA GLY A 894 44.55 13.63 27.78
C GLY A 894 43.49 13.53 28.88
N GLY A 895 43.82 13.98 30.10
CA GLY A 895 42.89 13.96 31.23
C GLY A 895 41.58 14.72 30.98
N ALA A 896 41.57 15.71 30.11
CA ALA A 896 40.34 16.42 29.74
C ALA A 896 39.41 15.60 28.83
N GLY A 897 39.92 14.57 28.14
CA GLY A 897 39.11 13.71 27.28
C GLY A 897 38.12 12.85 28.05
N VAL A 898 38.43 12.56 29.32
CA VAL A 898 37.58 11.77 30.23
C VAL A 898 36.74 12.64 31.18
N SER A 899 36.81 13.97 31.06
CA SER A 899 36.02 14.89 31.89
C SER A 899 34.70 15.28 31.22
N GLY A 900 33.85 16.02 31.96
CA GLY A 900 32.62 16.62 31.43
C GLY A 900 32.82 17.92 30.64
N ASP A 901 34.05 18.43 30.54
CA ASP A 901 34.35 19.67 29.81
C ASP A 901 34.23 19.48 28.28
N PHE A 902 34.32 18.23 27.84
CA PHE A 902 34.17 17.81 26.45
C PHE A 902 33.11 16.72 26.35
N PRO A 903 32.36 16.65 25.24
CA PRO A 903 31.34 15.61 25.08
C PRO A 903 31.93 14.21 24.84
N LEU A 904 33.27 14.07 24.74
CA LEU A 904 33.92 12.86 24.25
C LEU A 904 33.64 11.62 25.09
N ALA A 905 33.76 11.72 26.43
CA ALA A 905 33.46 10.61 27.33
C ALA A 905 32.00 10.14 27.21
N TYR A 906 31.07 11.09 27.09
CA TYR A 906 29.65 10.78 26.96
C TYR A 906 29.30 10.19 25.59
N LEU A 907 29.91 10.70 24.51
CA LEU A 907 29.79 10.11 23.17
C LEU A 907 30.35 8.68 23.11
N TRP A 908 31.49 8.44 23.78
CA TRP A 908 32.08 7.11 23.88
C TRP A 908 31.16 6.14 24.62
N ALA A 909 30.59 6.55 25.76
CA ALA A 909 29.65 5.74 26.52
C ALA A 909 28.41 5.37 25.70
N ASN A 910 27.85 6.33 24.96
CA ASN A 910 26.74 6.10 24.04
C ASN A 910 27.10 5.11 22.91
N ALA A 911 28.25 5.31 22.25
CA ALA A 911 28.73 4.41 21.20
C ALA A 911 28.98 2.99 21.73
N ARG A 912 29.49 2.88 22.98
CA ARG A 912 29.75 1.60 23.63
C ARG A 912 28.47 0.82 23.91
N SER A 913 27.42 1.50 24.38
CA SER A 913 26.11 0.89 24.62
C SER A 913 25.47 0.36 23.34
N LEU A 914 25.72 0.99 22.19
CA LEU A 914 25.19 0.55 20.89
C LEU A 914 25.84 -0.73 20.34
N ARG A 915 26.91 -1.25 20.95
CA ARG A 915 27.40 -2.62 20.71
C ARG A 915 26.53 -3.70 21.38
N ILE A 916 25.59 -3.30 22.23
CA ILE A 916 24.72 -4.18 23.03
C ILE A 916 23.24 -3.94 22.66
N ALA A 917 22.82 -2.68 22.63
CA ALA A 917 21.45 -2.29 22.29
C ALA A 917 21.07 -2.73 20.85
N ASP A 918 19.78 -3.04 20.64
CA ASP A 918 19.22 -3.58 19.40
C ASP A 918 19.90 -4.85 18.85
N GLY A 919 20.51 -5.62 19.76
CA GLY A 919 21.22 -6.86 19.48
C GLY A 919 22.74 -6.68 19.63
N PRO A 920 23.40 -7.53 20.45
CA PRO A 920 24.86 -7.52 20.57
C PRO A 920 25.57 -7.82 19.26
N ASP A 921 26.79 -7.32 19.11
CA ASP A 921 27.64 -7.55 17.94
C ASP A 921 27.72 -9.05 17.57
N GLU A 922 27.83 -9.93 18.56
CA GLU A 922 27.97 -11.38 18.36
C GLU A 922 26.73 -12.01 17.70
N VAL A 923 25.54 -11.50 18.00
CA VAL A 923 24.29 -11.96 17.38
C VAL A 923 24.24 -11.56 15.90
N HIS A 924 24.71 -10.34 15.59
CA HIS A 924 24.78 -9.84 14.22
C HIS A 924 25.88 -10.54 13.41
N LEU A 925 27.05 -10.77 14.00
CA LEU A 925 28.12 -11.58 13.41
C LEU A 925 27.64 -13.00 13.09
N GLY A 926 26.88 -13.63 13.99
CA GLY A 926 26.25 -14.93 13.74
C GLY A 926 25.27 -14.90 12.56
N THR A 927 24.53 -13.79 12.39
CA THR A 927 23.65 -13.60 11.23
C THR A 927 24.45 -13.49 9.93
N ILE A 928 25.51 -12.69 9.91
CA ILE A 928 26.40 -12.51 8.76
C ILE A 928 27.02 -13.86 8.36
N ALA A 929 27.59 -14.59 9.31
CA ALA A 929 28.21 -15.89 9.07
C ALA A 929 27.21 -16.91 8.48
N LYS A 930 25.99 -16.99 9.03
CA LYS A 930 24.93 -17.88 8.52
C LYS A 930 24.55 -17.56 7.07
N LEU A 931 24.47 -16.27 6.73
CA LEU A 931 24.15 -15.84 5.37
C LEU A 931 25.28 -16.14 4.39
N GLU A 932 26.53 -15.97 4.81
CA GLU A 932 27.69 -16.26 3.96
C GLU A 932 27.81 -17.76 3.68
N LEU A 933 27.67 -18.60 4.70
CA LEU A 933 27.65 -20.05 4.54
C LEU A 933 26.51 -20.53 3.63
N ALA A 934 25.35 -19.89 3.68
CA ALA A 934 24.23 -20.26 2.80
C ALA A 934 24.53 -20.03 1.30
N LYS A 935 25.47 -19.15 0.96
CA LYS A 935 25.90 -18.92 -0.44
C LYS A 935 26.81 -20.03 -0.97
N SER A 936 27.49 -20.76 -0.08
CA SER A 936 28.46 -21.80 -0.44
C SER A 936 27.84 -23.14 -0.87
N ARG A 937 26.52 -23.21 -1.08
CA ARG A 937 25.82 -24.39 -1.65
C ARG A 937 25.96 -24.43 -3.17
N LEU A 938 27.21 -24.39 -3.65
CA LEU A 938 27.60 -24.73 -5.03
C LEU A 938 27.98 -26.20 -5.11
#